data_AF-A0A8X7WXN0-F1
#
_entry.id   AF-A0A8X7WXN0-F1
#
_cell.length_a   1.000
_cell.length_b   1.000
_cell.length_c   1.000
_cell.angle_alpha   90.00
_cell.angle_beta   90.00
_cell.angle_gamma   90.00
#
_symmetry.space_group_name_H-M   'P 1'
#
loop_
_entity.id
_entity.type
_entity.pdbx_description
1 polymer ?
#
loop_
_entity_poly.entity_id
_entity_poly.type
_entity_poly.pdbx_seq_one_letter_code
_entity_poly.pdbx_strand_id
1 'polypeptide(L)'
;MGPDVPLLNEYKQEFFWKRFPQTVLGGLRLKLGYCAPPYIYINQIILFLTPWVFGGVGTILHQLLVLEDYYAAALSGGLMVVAGFVIQIMNVYARRRVASVERLQTQNILTDEEEFEFSSCAASDTIKFINNIPDLQQANQVLHIIFLFLPLLWAFGVLSPVDALFLWGMEQTLVFGLGGSPMSTNIGLVLMFIISTGVAVGAYFIPSSLGVVLFTAGMGFFLSLDLTQIKFLFRFCCKRPEFVKDYTDLPSSFGWRLGWREVFLYQAILVIALAEAGLLHHFVTSSETSSTSPQAIISYILITLLALVWTLREIQDVYILFGVFRNPFYPKQIQNVNLFKQQQVRLKKAGIFRRLLISFVSPFAMIAFLSIDISLQNLHTASLCIGFTRAFRTLWQNTENALMEMVIVAILRLAALNNNMEWWDSLGTGVQLLLVGIIWDRLTQFILKLKFALTVLITSWTEKKQRRKSSATLIILNTVFFPMLLVIITFSAVISAPLLPLFTLPLFLIGFPRPVRSWPGSVGATACTCPDSVYYQQMSLGLAKAFQNAFSTGCLGIPSPGSHFLCRFQDRVMWIMLLERGFSYCTVNIKGLELQETSCHTAEARRVDEVLEMAFENEEQADQSCINHHFGNILTPCAALPVRLYSDARNVLTGIIDSHENLKQLKDDFIKVLVWVLLQHCSKRYVTFDGGVTEHTYGNEVTSNVAETNVKVSDTVKNAQQSSRKTPSLNSETFDDWSDDDEDLFGVETKKQNAEKNKERTPKQTSTSLPGSVNGEHHFGGIQSSIKALPSGVLGLPAIDKGKDYEEMSRLGAVPMVIFSSPLSKHLNVPQEWRSGPLQGSKMNQLIKLFPEGWYKFVISRLDIGGKEGGPSDIIEGVQNDDSLLQLHACTVMNCYGLTLGAESSVTNPNCVYRMYCGDLPWTIGLDWLSEKSDLFQLVLKAFRYAFKLMFDKASLGPVEDFEELANYLEEYEKDWYIGLVSDIGWKLAVLQEKPYLFSLGHDPTMGTYTGRVLSLQELLVQVGKLNAEGIRGQWANLSWELLYATNDDEERYSIQAHPVLLRNLTVQSADPPLGYPIYSSRPLHVPLL
;
A
#
# COMPACT_ATOMS: atom_id res chain seq x y z
N MET A 1 38.01 11.22 -62.16
CA MET A 1 37.31 10.37 -63.15
C MET A 1 37.12 11.24 -64.39
N GLY A 2 37.55 10.77 -65.57
CA GLY A 2 37.45 11.54 -66.81
C GLY A 2 36.01 11.72 -67.29
N PRO A 3 35.72 12.75 -68.10
CA PRO A 3 34.36 13.13 -68.51
C PRO A 3 33.65 12.16 -69.46
N ASP A 4 34.34 11.11 -69.96
CA ASP A 4 33.80 10.19 -70.97
C ASP A 4 33.55 8.75 -70.45
N VAL A 5 33.45 8.56 -69.14
CA VAL A 5 33.08 7.24 -68.56
C VAL A 5 31.57 7.20 -68.32
N PRO A 6 30.79 6.35 -69.01
CA PRO A 6 29.36 6.23 -68.76
C PRO A 6 29.12 5.79 -67.31
N LEU A 7 28.23 6.50 -66.61
CA LEU A 7 27.87 6.28 -65.19
C LEU A 7 27.49 4.84 -64.86
N LEU A 8 26.98 4.10 -65.86
CA LEU A 8 26.67 2.68 -65.78
C LEU A 8 27.31 1.99 -66.98
N ASN A 9 28.14 0.98 -66.71
CA ASN A 9 28.60 0.03 -67.71
C ASN A 9 27.38 -0.69 -68.34
N GLU A 10 27.41 -1.07 -69.62
CA GLU A 10 26.25 -1.68 -70.32
C GLU A 10 25.66 -2.86 -69.53
N TYR A 11 26.52 -3.67 -68.90
CA TYR A 11 26.15 -4.74 -67.99
C TYR A 11 25.35 -4.26 -66.75
N LYS A 12 25.78 -3.16 -66.12
CA LYS A 12 25.10 -2.58 -64.96
C LYS A 12 23.80 -1.86 -65.35
N GLN A 13 23.73 -1.35 -66.58
CA GLN A 13 22.53 -0.75 -67.14
C GLN A 13 21.44 -1.80 -67.34
N GLU A 14 21.79 -2.99 -67.84
CA GLU A 14 20.85 -4.10 -67.97
C GLU A 14 20.36 -4.62 -66.61
N PHE A 15 21.26 -4.69 -65.61
CA PHE A 15 20.88 -5.00 -64.23
C PHE A 15 19.94 -3.95 -63.61
N PHE A 16 20.21 -2.66 -63.82
CA PHE A 16 19.36 -1.57 -63.34
C PHE A 16 17.96 -1.64 -63.94
N TRP A 17 17.84 -1.83 -65.27
CA TRP A 17 16.54 -1.94 -65.95
C TRP A 17 15.77 -3.21 -65.59
N LYS A 18 16.44 -4.27 -65.10
CA LYS A 18 15.77 -5.47 -64.54
C LYS A 18 15.20 -5.22 -63.14
N ARG A 19 15.94 -4.53 -62.26
CA ARG A 19 15.59 -4.32 -60.84
C ARG A 19 14.72 -3.10 -60.59
N PHE A 20 14.91 -2.02 -61.33
CA PHE A 20 14.19 -0.75 -61.15
C PHE A 20 12.65 -0.89 -61.23
N PRO A 21 12.06 -1.50 -62.28
CA PRO A 21 10.60 -1.70 -62.33
C PRO A 21 10.10 -2.65 -61.24
N GLN A 22 10.90 -3.64 -60.82
CA GLN A 22 10.56 -4.54 -59.71
C GLN A 22 10.46 -3.78 -58.38
N THR A 23 11.36 -2.84 -58.13
CA THR A 23 11.35 -2.01 -56.92
C THR A 23 10.22 -0.99 -56.92
N VAL A 24 9.94 -0.35 -58.07
CA VAL A 24 8.90 0.68 -58.19
C VAL A 24 7.48 0.08 -58.13
N LEU A 25 7.28 -1.12 -58.67
CA LEU A 25 5.96 -1.79 -58.75
C LEU A 25 5.72 -2.81 -57.63
N GLY A 26 6.50 -2.78 -56.55
CA GLY A 26 6.26 -3.64 -55.38
C GLY A 26 6.47 -5.14 -55.63
N GLY A 27 7.36 -5.53 -56.55
CA GLY A 27 7.78 -6.92 -56.76
C GLY A 27 7.47 -7.54 -58.13
N LEU A 28 6.76 -6.83 -59.03
CA LEU A 28 6.44 -7.33 -60.38
C LEU A 28 7.71 -7.47 -61.26
N ARG A 29 7.95 -8.66 -61.84
CA ARG A 29 9.15 -8.92 -62.67
C ARG A 29 8.82 -8.91 -64.16
N LEU A 30 8.90 -7.73 -64.78
CA LEU A 30 8.54 -7.54 -66.19
C LEU A 30 9.57 -8.07 -67.21
N LYS A 31 10.80 -8.38 -66.80
CA LYS A 31 11.85 -8.92 -67.66
C LYS A 31 12.72 -9.92 -66.89
N LEU A 32 12.59 -11.20 -67.22
CA LEU A 32 13.44 -12.27 -66.70
C LEU A 32 14.70 -12.38 -67.58
N GLY A 33 15.86 -12.68 -67.01
CA GLY A 33 17.14 -12.76 -67.73
C GLY A 33 17.24 -13.88 -68.78
N TYR A 34 16.18 -14.67 -68.94
CA TYR A 34 16.04 -15.80 -69.86
C TYR A 34 14.62 -15.81 -70.47
N CYS A 35 14.42 -16.57 -71.55
CA CYS A 35 13.13 -16.67 -72.24
C CYS A 35 12.09 -17.47 -71.44
N ALA A 36 11.39 -16.79 -70.52
CA ALA A 36 10.26 -17.38 -69.80
C ALA A 36 8.98 -17.39 -70.66
N PRO A 37 8.11 -18.42 -70.54
CA PRO A 37 6.85 -18.49 -71.28
C PRO A 37 5.91 -17.28 -71.02
N PRO A 38 5.19 -16.78 -72.04
CA PRO A 38 4.38 -15.55 -71.94
C PRO A 38 3.27 -15.61 -70.88
N TYR A 39 2.76 -16.81 -70.57
CA TYR A 39 1.72 -16.98 -69.55
C TYR A 39 2.18 -16.62 -68.13
N ILE A 40 3.48 -16.63 -67.84
CA ILE A 40 4.02 -16.28 -66.52
C ILE A 40 3.90 -14.77 -66.28
N TYR A 41 4.25 -13.98 -67.30
CA TYR A 41 4.09 -12.52 -67.25
C TYR A 41 2.61 -12.15 -67.17
N ILE A 42 1.74 -12.84 -67.92
CA ILE A 42 0.29 -12.64 -67.87
C ILE A 42 -0.26 -12.95 -66.47
N ASN A 43 0.12 -14.09 -65.87
CA ASN A 43 -0.32 -14.46 -64.52
C ASN A 43 0.18 -13.48 -63.45
N GLN A 44 1.40 -12.96 -63.56
CA GLN A 44 1.92 -11.94 -62.65
C GLN A 44 1.14 -10.62 -62.75
N ILE A 45 0.83 -10.19 -63.98
CA ILE A 45 0.04 -8.98 -64.21
C ILE A 45 -1.39 -9.17 -63.67
N ILE A 46 -2.01 -10.32 -63.90
CA ILE A 46 -3.35 -10.64 -63.36
C ILE A 46 -3.33 -10.63 -61.83
N LEU A 47 -2.36 -11.29 -61.20
CA LEU A 47 -2.27 -11.36 -59.74
C LEU A 47 -1.99 -9.99 -59.11
N PHE A 48 -1.18 -9.16 -59.77
CA PHE A 48 -0.91 -7.77 -59.36
C PHE A 48 -2.14 -6.87 -59.49
N LEU A 49 -2.96 -7.04 -60.54
CA LEU A 49 -4.19 -6.27 -60.74
C LEU A 49 -5.37 -6.75 -59.90
N THR A 50 -5.33 -7.98 -59.39
CA THR A 50 -6.46 -8.60 -58.67
C THR A 50 -6.93 -7.81 -57.43
N PRO A 51 -6.04 -7.30 -56.55
CA PRO A 51 -6.46 -6.44 -55.42
C PRO A 51 -7.08 -5.12 -55.86
N TRP A 52 -6.60 -4.54 -56.97
CA TRP A 52 -7.13 -3.30 -57.53
C TRP A 52 -8.51 -3.49 -58.15
N VAL A 53 -8.72 -4.61 -58.85
CA VAL A 53 -10.03 -4.97 -59.42
C VAL A 53 -11.03 -5.26 -58.30
N PHE A 54 -10.70 -6.11 -57.33
CA PHE A 54 -11.64 -6.44 -56.24
C PHE A 54 -11.86 -5.28 -55.25
N GLY A 55 -10.84 -4.50 -54.95
CA GLY A 55 -10.98 -3.26 -54.17
C GLY A 55 -11.81 -2.21 -54.91
N GLY A 56 -11.69 -2.14 -56.24
CA GLY A 56 -12.41 -1.21 -57.12
C GLY A 56 -13.89 -1.52 -57.33
N VAL A 57 -14.32 -2.78 -57.16
CA VAL A 57 -15.74 -3.18 -57.36
C VAL A 57 -16.67 -2.44 -56.39
N GLY A 58 -16.28 -2.29 -55.12
CA GLY A 58 -17.07 -1.54 -54.15
C GLY A 58 -17.17 -0.05 -54.50
N THR A 59 -16.06 0.55 -54.95
CA THR A 59 -15.99 1.96 -55.36
C THR A 59 -16.81 2.25 -56.61
N ILE A 60 -16.80 1.34 -57.59
CA ILE A 60 -17.62 1.46 -58.80
C ILE A 60 -19.11 1.30 -58.48
N LEU A 61 -19.48 0.34 -57.62
CA LEU A 61 -20.86 0.13 -57.18
C LEU A 61 -21.39 1.31 -56.37
N HIS A 62 -20.54 1.97 -55.59
CA HIS A 62 -20.86 3.22 -54.92
C HIS A 62 -21.04 4.39 -55.92
N GLN A 63 -20.10 4.57 -56.86
CA GLN A 63 -20.19 5.63 -57.88
C GLN A 63 -21.39 5.47 -58.83
N LEU A 64 -21.85 4.24 -59.06
CA LEU A 64 -23.07 3.94 -59.81
C LEU A 64 -24.35 4.05 -58.96
N LEU A 65 -24.26 4.50 -57.71
CA LEU A 65 -25.36 4.66 -56.75
C LEU A 65 -26.13 3.36 -56.43
N VAL A 66 -25.47 2.20 -56.58
CA VAL A 66 -26.07 0.88 -56.33
C VAL A 66 -25.94 0.48 -54.86
N LEU A 67 -24.90 0.93 -54.15
CA LEU A 67 -24.62 0.63 -52.73
C LEU A 67 -24.16 1.87 -51.96
N GLU A 68 -24.62 2.02 -50.71
CA GLU A 68 -24.14 3.04 -49.78
C GLU A 68 -22.70 2.77 -49.29
N ASP A 69 -21.99 3.83 -48.88
CA ASP A 69 -20.55 3.83 -48.56
C ASP A 69 -20.11 2.67 -47.65
N TYR A 70 -20.86 2.43 -46.57
CA TYR A 70 -20.51 1.41 -45.59
C TYR A 70 -20.60 0.00 -46.18
N TYR A 71 -21.65 -0.30 -46.95
CA TYR A 71 -21.84 -1.61 -47.57
C TYR A 71 -20.88 -1.83 -48.75
N ALA A 72 -20.57 -0.78 -49.50
CA ALA A 72 -19.57 -0.81 -50.57
C ALA A 72 -18.16 -1.07 -50.02
N ALA A 73 -17.79 -0.43 -48.90
CA ALA A 73 -16.52 -0.65 -48.23
C ALA A 73 -16.43 -2.02 -47.55
N ALA A 74 -17.51 -2.50 -46.94
CA ALA A 74 -17.57 -3.85 -46.36
C ALA A 74 -17.48 -4.93 -47.44
N LEU A 75 -18.11 -4.72 -48.61
CA LEU A 75 -18.06 -5.64 -49.75
C LEU A 75 -16.65 -5.69 -50.36
N SER A 76 -16.00 -4.54 -50.59
CA SER A 76 -14.63 -4.50 -51.12
C SER A 76 -13.63 -5.12 -50.15
N GLY A 77 -13.73 -4.78 -48.86
CA GLY A 77 -12.93 -5.39 -47.80
C GLY A 77 -13.15 -6.90 -47.69
N GLY A 78 -14.40 -7.35 -47.74
CA GLY A 78 -14.76 -8.78 -47.73
C GLY A 78 -14.20 -9.55 -48.93
N LEU A 79 -14.33 -9.00 -50.14
CA LEU A 79 -13.78 -9.60 -51.36
C LEU A 79 -12.25 -9.70 -51.32
N MET A 80 -11.57 -8.69 -50.78
CA MET A 80 -10.11 -8.72 -50.59
C MET A 80 -9.67 -9.79 -49.60
N VAL A 81 -10.39 -9.96 -48.48
CA VAL A 81 -10.10 -11.00 -47.49
C VAL A 81 -10.32 -12.40 -48.07
N VAL A 82 -11.41 -12.60 -48.82
CA VAL A 82 -11.69 -13.89 -49.49
C VAL A 82 -10.62 -14.19 -50.54
N ALA A 83 -10.23 -13.22 -51.36
CA ALA A 83 -9.16 -13.39 -52.35
C ALA A 83 -7.83 -13.75 -51.68
N GLY A 84 -7.46 -13.07 -50.58
CA GLY A 84 -6.28 -13.39 -49.78
C GLY A 84 -6.35 -14.81 -49.21
N PHE A 85 -7.50 -15.23 -48.71
CA PHE A 85 -7.72 -16.57 -48.16
C PHE A 85 -7.62 -17.68 -49.23
N VAL A 86 -8.16 -17.44 -50.43
CA VAL A 86 -8.05 -18.38 -51.58
C VAL A 86 -6.60 -18.52 -52.01
N ILE A 87 -5.84 -17.43 -52.11
CA ILE A 87 -4.40 -17.47 -52.42
C ILE A 87 -3.63 -18.27 -51.36
N GLN A 88 -3.97 -18.08 -50.08
CA GLN A 88 -3.35 -18.81 -48.97
C GLN A 88 -3.69 -20.31 -49.00
N ILE A 89 -4.93 -20.68 -49.31
CA ILE A 89 -5.35 -22.08 -49.47
C ILE A 89 -4.66 -22.72 -50.68
N MET A 90 -4.58 -22.01 -51.81
CA MET A 90 -3.85 -22.49 -52.99
C MET A 90 -2.37 -22.73 -52.67
N ASN A 91 -1.75 -21.86 -51.87
CA ASN A 91 -0.37 -22.02 -51.40
C ASN A 91 -0.22 -23.26 -50.50
N VAL A 92 -1.16 -23.48 -49.57
CA VAL A 92 -1.18 -24.67 -48.71
C VAL A 92 -1.43 -25.95 -49.51
N TYR A 93 -2.31 -25.91 -50.50
CA TYR A 93 -2.60 -27.05 -51.39
C TYR A 93 -1.40 -27.39 -52.30
N ALA A 94 -0.73 -26.37 -52.83
CA ALA A 94 0.50 -26.53 -53.62
C ALA A 94 1.65 -27.13 -52.79
N ARG A 95 1.77 -26.76 -51.51
CA ARG A 95 2.76 -27.36 -50.59
C ARG A 95 2.51 -28.83 -50.28
N ARG A 96 1.25 -29.29 -50.32
CA ARG A 96 0.87 -30.68 -50.00
C ARG A 96 1.08 -31.67 -51.15
N ARG A 97 1.28 -31.20 -52.39
CA ARG A 97 1.43 -32.05 -53.61
C ARG A 97 2.88 -32.37 -53.99
N VAL A 98 3.83 -32.27 -53.06
CA VAL A 98 5.23 -32.64 -53.32
C VAL A 98 5.39 -34.16 -53.29
N ALA A 99 5.30 -34.80 -54.46
CA ALA A 99 5.99 -36.06 -54.70
C ALA A 99 7.46 -35.74 -55.06
N SER A 100 8.36 -36.50 -54.46
CA SER A 100 9.82 -36.42 -54.54
C SER A 100 10.36 -36.21 -55.96
N VAL A 101 11.21 -35.20 -56.16
CA VAL A 101 12.14 -35.13 -57.30
C VAL A 101 13.53 -34.72 -56.80
N GLU A 102 14.52 -35.51 -57.20
CA GLU A 102 15.94 -35.40 -56.93
C GLU A 102 16.54 -34.09 -57.47
N ARG A 103 17.41 -33.46 -56.67
CA ARG A 103 18.25 -32.34 -57.10
C ARG A 103 19.40 -32.88 -57.97
N LEU A 104 19.42 -32.55 -59.26
CA LEU A 104 20.65 -32.62 -60.06
C LEU A 104 21.47 -31.35 -59.82
N GLN A 105 22.61 -31.53 -59.16
CA GLN A 105 23.60 -30.49 -58.91
C GLN A 105 24.58 -30.45 -60.08
N THR A 106 24.55 -29.38 -60.88
CA THR A 106 25.69 -28.98 -61.72
C THR A 106 26.10 -27.57 -61.33
N GLN A 107 27.16 -27.47 -60.53
CA GLN A 107 27.76 -26.20 -60.10
C GLN A 107 28.56 -25.58 -61.26
N ASN A 108 28.24 -24.34 -61.63
CA ASN A 108 29.18 -23.41 -62.23
C ASN A 108 29.14 -22.10 -61.43
N ILE A 109 30.31 -21.66 -60.97
CA ILE A 109 30.53 -20.85 -59.75
C ILE A 109 30.36 -19.32 -59.96
N LEU A 110 29.85 -18.82 -61.09
CA LEU A 110 29.81 -17.35 -61.33
C LEU A 110 28.50 -16.81 -61.92
N THR A 111 27.44 -17.61 -61.96
CA THR A 111 26.07 -17.17 -62.32
C THR A 111 25.09 -17.71 -61.28
N ASP A 112 24.96 -17.00 -60.14
CA ASP A 112 23.86 -17.21 -59.20
C ASP A 112 22.55 -16.63 -59.78
N GLU A 113 22.10 -17.17 -60.91
CA GLU A 113 20.70 -17.10 -61.31
C GLU A 113 20.24 -18.55 -61.54
N GLU A 114 19.49 -19.10 -60.59
CA GLU A 114 18.82 -20.39 -60.72
C GLU A 114 17.88 -20.34 -61.96
N GLU A 115 18.23 -21.04 -63.03
CA GLU A 115 17.33 -21.25 -64.16
C GLU A 115 16.20 -22.20 -63.72
N PHE A 116 14.95 -21.72 -63.77
CA PHE A 116 13.78 -22.51 -63.42
C PHE A 116 13.11 -23.03 -64.70
N GLU A 117 13.09 -24.35 -64.90
CA GLU A 117 12.23 -24.97 -65.91
C GLU A 117 10.78 -24.99 -65.41
N PHE A 118 9.90 -24.22 -66.06
CA PHE A 118 8.49 -24.19 -65.72
C PHE A 118 7.72 -25.27 -66.48
N SER A 119 7.32 -26.34 -65.79
CA SER A 119 6.64 -27.48 -66.39
C SER A 119 5.16 -27.24 -66.73
N SER A 120 4.45 -26.30 -66.07
CA SER A 120 3.08 -25.92 -66.42
C SER A 120 2.65 -24.56 -65.84
N CYS A 121 1.49 -24.04 -66.29
CA CYS A 121 0.89 -22.78 -65.83
C CYS A 121 0.55 -22.74 -64.33
N ALA A 122 0.33 -23.91 -63.70
CA ALA A 122 -0.04 -24.06 -62.28
C ALA A 122 0.94 -24.94 -61.50
N ALA A 123 2.15 -25.15 -62.02
CA ALA A 123 3.19 -25.92 -61.34
C ALA A 123 3.61 -25.23 -60.02
N SER A 124 4.03 -26.01 -59.02
CA SER A 124 4.47 -25.50 -57.72
C SER A 124 5.57 -24.45 -57.81
N ASP A 125 6.40 -24.54 -58.84
CA ASP A 125 7.59 -23.72 -59.03
C ASP A 125 7.21 -22.34 -59.58
N THR A 126 6.20 -22.29 -60.45
CA THR A 126 5.58 -21.04 -60.92
C THR A 126 4.89 -20.29 -59.77
N ILE A 127 4.24 -21.00 -58.85
CA ILE A 127 3.54 -20.39 -57.69
C ILE A 127 4.54 -19.87 -56.64
N LYS A 128 5.64 -20.59 -56.38
CA LYS A 128 6.70 -20.13 -55.47
C LYS A 128 7.41 -18.87 -55.99
N PHE A 129 7.62 -18.77 -57.30
CA PHE A 129 8.28 -17.63 -57.93
C PHE A 129 7.46 -16.34 -57.81
N ILE A 130 6.13 -16.44 -57.87
CA ILE A 130 5.20 -15.29 -57.85
C ILE A 130 5.00 -14.71 -56.43
N ASN A 131 5.15 -15.52 -55.36
CA ASN A 131 4.81 -15.12 -53.98
C ASN A 131 5.95 -14.45 -53.16
N ASN A 132 7.14 -14.23 -53.71
CA ASN A 132 8.25 -13.56 -53.01
C ASN A 132 8.16 -12.03 -53.11
N ILE A 133 7.33 -11.41 -52.24
CA ILE A 133 7.29 -9.95 -52.04
C ILE A 133 8.40 -9.55 -51.05
N PRO A 134 9.30 -8.60 -51.38
CA PRO A 134 10.47 -8.27 -50.57
C PRO A 134 10.14 -7.69 -49.19
N ASP A 135 9.09 -6.87 -49.06
CA ASP A 135 8.66 -6.31 -47.77
C ASP A 135 8.10 -7.39 -46.84
N LEU A 136 7.40 -8.39 -47.40
CA LEU A 136 6.94 -9.55 -46.68
C LEU A 136 8.11 -10.49 -46.32
N GLN A 137 9.17 -10.52 -47.13
CA GLN A 137 10.37 -11.29 -46.85
C GLN A 137 11.22 -10.64 -45.75
N GLN A 138 11.35 -9.30 -45.72
CA GLN A 138 11.97 -8.59 -44.61
C GLN A 138 11.15 -8.75 -43.33
N ALA A 139 9.83 -8.58 -43.39
CA ALA A 139 8.96 -8.84 -42.26
C ALA A 139 9.06 -10.30 -41.80
N ASN A 140 9.10 -11.27 -42.71
CA ASN A 140 9.25 -12.68 -42.38
C ASN A 140 10.64 -13.00 -41.80
N GLN A 141 11.71 -12.40 -42.31
CA GLN A 141 13.07 -12.53 -41.74
C GLN A 141 13.15 -11.94 -40.34
N VAL A 142 12.61 -10.72 -40.15
CA VAL A 142 12.51 -10.08 -38.84
C VAL A 142 11.67 -10.93 -37.89
N LEU A 143 10.51 -11.44 -38.33
CA LEU A 143 9.67 -12.33 -37.54
C LEU A 143 10.38 -13.65 -37.23
N HIS A 144 11.12 -14.25 -38.16
CA HIS A 144 11.91 -15.46 -37.88
C HIS A 144 13.01 -15.21 -36.87
N ILE A 145 13.68 -14.06 -36.94
CA ILE A 145 14.66 -13.63 -35.93
C ILE A 145 13.97 -13.44 -34.58
N ILE A 146 12.86 -12.70 -34.54
CA ILE A 146 12.07 -12.46 -33.31
C ILE A 146 11.57 -13.79 -32.73
N PHE A 147 11.00 -14.69 -33.55
CA PHE A 147 10.51 -15.99 -33.11
C PHE A 147 11.62 -16.92 -32.63
N LEU A 148 12.83 -16.81 -33.17
CA LEU A 148 13.99 -17.55 -32.66
C LEU A 148 14.41 -17.03 -31.28
N PHE A 149 14.33 -15.72 -31.05
CA PHE A 149 14.63 -15.11 -29.76
C PHE A 149 13.45 -15.12 -28.77
N LEU A 150 12.22 -15.38 -29.22
CA LEU A 150 11.02 -15.33 -28.37
C LEU A 150 11.07 -16.33 -27.21
N PRO A 151 11.46 -17.61 -27.40
CA PRO A 151 11.65 -18.54 -26.28
C PRO A 151 12.74 -18.08 -25.32
N LEU A 152 13.80 -17.45 -25.84
CA LEU A 152 14.91 -16.95 -25.04
C LEU A 152 14.48 -15.73 -24.21
N LEU A 153 13.78 -14.77 -24.81
CA LEU A 153 13.21 -13.60 -24.12
C LEU A 153 12.17 -14.02 -23.06
N TRP A 154 11.40 -15.07 -23.35
CA TRP A 154 10.47 -15.65 -22.38
C TRP A 154 11.20 -16.36 -21.23
N ALA A 155 12.22 -17.17 -21.53
CA ALA A 155 13.05 -17.83 -20.51
C ALA A 155 13.79 -16.83 -19.61
N PHE A 156 14.21 -15.68 -20.16
CA PHE A 156 14.82 -14.60 -19.38
C PHE A 156 13.80 -13.67 -18.70
N GLY A 157 12.49 -13.92 -18.80
CA GLY A 157 11.46 -13.13 -18.15
C GLY A 157 11.35 -11.67 -18.61
N VAL A 158 11.83 -11.40 -19.83
CA VAL A 158 11.77 -10.07 -20.47
C VAL A 158 10.39 -9.83 -21.10
N LEU A 159 9.68 -10.90 -21.49
CA LEU A 159 8.37 -10.82 -22.12
C LEU A 159 7.27 -10.60 -21.06
N SER A 160 6.44 -9.57 -21.25
CA SER A 160 5.29 -9.29 -20.37
C SER A 160 4.15 -10.29 -20.57
N PRO A 161 3.46 -10.68 -19.49
CA PRO A 161 2.10 -11.20 -19.58
C PRO A 161 1.17 -10.25 -20.37
N VAL A 162 0.19 -10.81 -21.08
CA VAL A 162 -0.68 -10.05 -22.00
C VAL A 162 -1.54 -9.02 -21.26
N ASP A 163 -2.03 -9.37 -20.08
CA ASP A 163 -2.78 -8.51 -19.19
C ASP A 163 -1.95 -7.31 -18.70
N ALA A 164 -0.70 -7.55 -18.28
CA ALA A 164 0.22 -6.49 -17.86
C ALA A 164 0.57 -5.54 -19.02
N LEU A 165 0.83 -6.09 -20.22
CA LEU A 165 1.15 -5.32 -21.42
C LEU A 165 -0.02 -4.45 -21.86
N PHE A 166 -1.23 -5.01 -21.87
CA PHE A 166 -2.44 -4.30 -22.26
C PHE A 166 -2.75 -3.15 -21.31
N LEU A 167 -2.74 -3.41 -19.99
CA LEU A 167 -2.95 -2.36 -18.98
C LEU A 167 -1.86 -1.29 -19.02
N TRP A 168 -0.60 -1.68 -19.21
CA TRP A 168 0.50 -0.73 -19.38
C TRP A 168 0.31 0.13 -20.62
N GLY A 169 -0.01 -0.48 -21.77
CA GLY A 169 -0.25 0.25 -23.02
C GLY A 169 -1.41 1.24 -22.90
N MET A 170 -2.50 0.85 -22.24
CA MET A 170 -3.62 1.74 -21.93
C MET A 170 -3.19 2.90 -21.02
N GLU A 171 -2.43 2.63 -19.96
CA GLU A 171 -1.90 3.66 -19.06
C GLU A 171 -0.96 4.63 -19.78
N GLN A 172 -0.02 4.14 -20.59
CA GLN A 172 0.87 4.99 -21.40
C GLN A 172 0.08 5.87 -22.38
N THR A 173 -0.93 5.30 -23.05
CA THR A 173 -1.77 6.05 -23.99
C THR A 173 -2.62 7.09 -23.26
N LEU A 174 -3.18 6.76 -22.10
CA LEU A 174 -3.94 7.69 -21.27
C LEU A 174 -3.06 8.85 -20.79
N VAL A 175 -1.88 8.57 -20.25
CA VAL A 175 -0.99 9.58 -19.66
C VAL A 175 -0.36 10.46 -20.74
N PHE A 176 0.32 9.87 -21.72
CA PHE A 176 1.09 10.63 -22.71
C PHE A 176 0.24 11.07 -23.91
N GLY A 177 -0.72 10.26 -24.34
CA GLY A 177 -1.57 10.57 -25.49
C GLY A 177 -2.75 11.46 -25.14
N LEU A 178 -3.42 11.19 -24.01
CA LEU A 178 -4.68 11.84 -23.63
C LEU A 178 -4.56 12.77 -22.40
N GLY A 179 -3.34 12.95 -21.88
CA GLY A 179 -3.03 13.88 -20.79
C GLY A 179 -3.62 13.50 -19.43
N GLY A 180 -3.92 12.21 -19.21
CA GLY A 180 -4.44 11.67 -17.97
C GLY A 180 -3.37 11.34 -16.91
N SER A 181 -3.81 10.77 -15.80
CA SER A 181 -2.96 10.28 -14.71
C SER A 181 -2.98 8.75 -14.69
N PRO A 182 -1.96 8.08 -14.16
CA PRO A 182 -2.07 6.68 -13.77
C PRO A 182 -3.25 6.49 -12.81
N MET A 183 -3.86 5.31 -12.85
CA MET A 183 -5.08 5.00 -12.08
C MET A 183 -4.80 3.92 -11.04
N SER A 184 -5.37 4.11 -9.86
CA SER A 184 -5.30 3.25 -8.68
C SER A 184 -6.01 1.91 -8.89
N THR A 185 -6.99 1.87 -9.80
CA THR A 185 -7.77 0.67 -10.13
C THR A 185 -7.83 0.42 -11.62
N ASN A 186 -7.88 -0.87 -12.01
CA ASN A 186 -8.04 -1.28 -13.41
C ASN A 186 -9.34 -0.75 -14.03
N ILE A 187 -10.43 -0.78 -13.29
CA ILE A 187 -11.73 -0.28 -13.76
C ILE A 187 -11.66 1.24 -13.98
N GLY A 188 -11.02 1.97 -13.07
CA GLY A 188 -10.76 3.40 -13.22
C GLY A 188 -9.95 3.71 -14.48
N LEU A 189 -8.91 2.92 -14.75
CA LEU A 189 -8.09 3.03 -15.96
C LEU A 189 -8.91 2.88 -17.25
N VAL A 190 -9.70 1.81 -17.35
CA VAL A 190 -10.52 1.54 -18.54
C VAL A 190 -11.56 2.64 -18.75
N LEU A 191 -12.26 3.04 -17.69
CA LEU A 191 -13.30 4.08 -17.75
C LEU A 191 -12.70 5.43 -18.17
N MET A 192 -11.60 5.85 -17.53
CA MET A 192 -10.94 7.11 -17.87
C MET A 192 -10.38 7.09 -19.28
N PHE A 193 -9.83 5.97 -19.74
CA PHE A 193 -9.38 5.81 -21.13
C PHE A 193 -10.52 6.05 -22.12
N ILE A 194 -11.65 5.35 -21.97
CA ILE A 194 -12.82 5.48 -22.85
C ILE A 194 -13.35 6.91 -22.89
N ILE A 195 -13.53 7.54 -21.72
CA ILE A 195 -14.04 8.92 -21.63
C ILE A 195 -13.06 9.88 -22.31
N SER A 196 -11.75 9.73 -22.07
CA SER A 196 -10.74 10.63 -22.62
C SER A 196 -10.60 10.49 -24.14
N THR A 197 -10.69 9.27 -24.66
CA THR A 197 -10.76 9.02 -26.11
C THR A 197 -12.01 9.66 -26.71
N GLY A 198 -13.15 9.54 -26.02
CA GLY A 198 -14.41 10.19 -26.43
C GLY A 198 -14.28 11.72 -26.54
N VAL A 199 -13.53 12.37 -25.65
CA VAL A 199 -13.25 13.82 -25.76
C VAL A 199 -12.39 14.15 -26.97
N ALA A 200 -11.32 13.39 -27.23
CA ALA A 200 -10.48 13.63 -28.41
C ALA A 200 -11.25 13.43 -29.72
N VAL A 201 -12.13 12.41 -29.79
CA VAL A 201 -13.02 12.17 -30.92
C VAL A 201 -14.08 13.28 -31.04
N GLY A 202 -14.67 13.71 -29.92
CA GLY A 202 -15.62 14.82 -29.90
C GLY A 202 -15.01 16.11 -30.44
N ALA A 203 -13.77 16.42 -30.06
CA ALA A 203 -13.03 17.58 -30.55
C ALA A 203 -12.82 17.57 -32.08
N TYR A 204 -12.67 16.38 -32.69
CA TYR A 204 -12.52 16.24 -34.14
C TYR A 204 -13.79 16.61 -34.93
N PHE A 205 -14.97 16.31 -34.38
CA PHE A 205 -16.25 16.55 -35.06
C PHE A 205 -16.80 17.97 -34.88
N ILE A 206 -16.17 18.82 -34.06
CA ILE A 206 -16.61 20.20 -33.86
C ILE A 206 -16.11 21.07 -35.02
N PRO A 207 -17.01 21.71 -35.80
CA PRO A 207 -16.64 22.45 -37.01
C PRO A 207 -16.06 23.86 -36.75
N SER A 208 -16.03 24.32 -35.50
CA SER A 208 -15.60 25.67 -35.12
C SER A 208 -14.35 25.62 -34.24
N SER A 209 -13.33 26.41 -34.56
CA SER A 209 -12.09 26.52 -33.75
C SER A 209 -12.36 27.03 -32.34
N LEU A 210 -13.23 28.03 -32.21
CA LEU A 210 -13.72 28.50 -30.92
C LEU A 210 -14.41 27.37 -30.15
N GLY A 211 -15.24 26.58 -30.83
CA GLY A 211 -15.91 25.42 -30.24
C GLY A 211 -14.92 24.36 -29.74
N VAL A 212 -13.87 24.06 -30.51
CA VAL A 212 -12.81 23.11 -30.11
C VAL A 212 -12.04 23.60 -28.89
N VAL A 213 -11.64 24.88 -28.86
CA VAL A 213 -10.92 25.48 -27.72
C VAL A 213 -11.78 25.43 -26.46
N LEU A 214 -13.04 25.89 -26.52
CA LEU A 214 -13.93 25.87 -25.36
C LEU A 214 -14.23 24.44 -24.88
N PHE A 215 -14.46 23.52 -25.81
CA PHE A 215 -14.74 22.12 -25.49
C PHE A 215 -13.53 21.44 -24.85
N THR A 216 -12.34 21.56 -25.44
CA THR A 216 -11.12 20.93 -24.92
C THR A 216 -10.63 21.56 -23.62
N ALA A 217 -10.74 22.88 -23.46
CA ALA A 217 -10.44 23.56 -22.19
C ALA A 217 -11.40 23.15 -21.07
N GLY A 218 -12.71 23.11 -21.35
CA GLY A 218 -13.73 22.72 -20.38
C GLY A 218 -13.63 21.25 -19.97
N MET A 219 -13.57 20.34 -20.96
CA MET A 219 -13.42 18.91 -20.70
C MET A 219 -12.07 18.57 -20.07
N GLY A 220 -11.00 19.29 -20.43
CA GLY A 220 -9.69 19.16 -19.79
C GLY A 220 -9.73 19.46 -18.29
N PHE A 221 -10.46 20.50 -17.87
CA PHE A 221 -10.69 20.79 -16.46
C PHE A 221 -11.54 19.71 -15.77
N PHE A 222 -12.69 19.33 -16.36
CA PHE A 222 -13.58 18.32 -15.77
C PHE A 222 -12.90 16.96 -15.57
N LEU A 223 -12.10 16.50 -16.55
CA LEU A 223 -11.35 15.24 -16.46
C LEU A 223 -10.13 15.31 -15.54
N SER A 224 -9.82 16.48 -15.00
CA SER A 224 -8.78 16.71 -13.99
C SER A 224 -9.33 16.74 -12.56
N LEU A 225 -10.66 16.76 -12.40
CA LEU A 225 -11.34 16.64 -11.12
C LEU A 225 -11.58 15.17 -10.76
N ASP A 226 -11.80 14.92 -9.47
CA ASP A 226 -12.12 13.57 -8.99
C ASP A 226 -13.57 13.19 -9.32
N LEU A 227 -13.74 12.39 -10.37
CA LEU A 227 -15.06 11.88 -10.78
C LEU A 227 -15.71 10.95 -9.74
N THR A 228 -14.94 10.36 -8.82
CA THR A 228 -15.48 9.46 -7.80
C THR A 228 -16.27 10.19 -6.72
N GLN A 229 -15.90 11.43 -6.40
CA GLN A 229 -16.61 12.30 -5.45
C GLN A 229 -17.94 12.82 -6.01
N ILE A 230 -18.02 13.03 -7.32
CA ILE A 230 -19.25 13.46 -7.99
C ILE A 230 -20.36 12.40 -7.83
N LYS A 231 -20.00 11.11 -7.80
CA LYS A 231 -20.94 9.99 -7.54
C LYS A 231 -21.58 10.05 -6.15
N PHE A 232 -20.85 10.54 -5.14
CA PHE A 232 -21.39 10.74 -3.78
C PHE A 232 -22.36 11.93 -3.73
N LEU A 233 -22.06 13.01 -4.45
CA LEU A 233 -22.90 14.21 -4.54
C LEU A 233 -24.26 13.91 -5.19
N PHE A 234 -24.27 13.09 -6.25
CA PHE A 234 -25.51 12.65 -6.91
C PHE A 234 -26.37 11.73 -6.03
N ARG A 235 -25.75 10.86 -5.21
CA ARG A 235 -26.47 10.03 -4.22
C ARG A 235 -27.07 10.87 -3.10
N PHE A 236 -26.41 11.95 -2.68
CA PHE A 236 -26.88 12.83 -1.62
C PHE A 236 -28.07 13.71 -2.05
N CYS A 237 -28.12 14.13 -3.32
CA CYS A 237 -29.29 14.85 -3.86
C CYS A 237 -30.53 13.97 -4.03
N CYS A 238 -30.36 12.65 -4.19
CA CYS A 238 -31.45 11.74 -4.54
C CYS A 238 -32.01 10.91 -3.37
N LYS A 239 -31.53 11.05 -2.12
CA LYS A 239 -32.05 10.29 -0.96
C LYS A 239 -32.32 11.17 0.28
N ARG A 240 -33.44 10.91 0.97
CA ARG A 240 -33.81 11.53 2.26
C ARG A 240 -32.88 11.08 3.41
N PRO A 241 -32.67 11.93 4.43
CA PRO A 241 -31.61 11.75 5.45
C PRO A 241 -32.00 10.85 6.64
N GLU A 242 -32.74 9.76 6.45
CA GLU A 242 -33.21 8.91 7.56
C GLU A 242 -32.61 7.49 7.63
N PHE A 243 -31.69 7.14 6.73
CA PHE A 243 -31.13 5.78 6.68
C PHE A 243 -29.60 5.78 6.58
N VAL A 244 -28.92 6.34 7.60
CA VAL A 244 -27.45 6.23 7.75
C VAL A 244 -27.10 6.14 9.24
N LYS A 245 -27.38 4.99 9.86
CA LYS A 245 -26.77 4.62 11.16
C LYS A 245 -25.84 3.39 11.07
N ASP A 246 -25.97 2.57 10.02
CA ASP A 246 -25.16 1.34 9.85
C ASP A 246 -24.00 1.48 8.82
N TYR A 247 -23.60 2.70 8.48
CA TYR A 247 -22.46 2.96 7.57
C TYR A 247 -21.38 3.83 8.23
N THR A 248 -21.17 3.69 9.54
CA THR A 248 -20.12 4.41 10.28
C THR A 248 -18.72 3.78 10.13
N ASP A 249 -18.59 2.61 9.48
CA ASP A 249 -17.30 1.90 9.34
C ASP A 249 -16.66 1.98 7.95
N LEU A 250 -17.19 2.81 7.04
CA LEU A 250 -16.36 3.30 5.94
C LEU A 250 -15.55 4.48 6.51
N PRO A 251 -14.21 4.49 6.44
CA PRO A 251 -13.43 5.58 6.99
C PRO A 251 -14.02 6.88 6.49
N SER A 252 -14.38 7.75 7.42
CA SER A 252 -14.72 9.14 7.18
C SER A 252 -13.50 9.81 6.53
N SER A 253 -13.31 9.59 5.23
CA SER A 253 -12.72 10.60 4.38
C SER A 253 -13.51 11.87 4.63
N PHE A 254 -12.82 12.98 4.82
CA PHE A 254 -13.40 14.31 4.94
C PHE A 254 -13.94 14.68 6.33
N GLY A 255 -13.05 15.29 7.11
CA GLY A 255 -13.44 16.60 7.62
C GLY A 255 -13.72 17.49 6.41
N TRP A 256 -15.00 17.85 6.23
CA TRP A 256 -15.61 18.71 5.20
C TRP A 256 -16.16 17.96 3.99
N ARG A 257 -17.48 17.71 4.02
CA ARG A 257 -18.32 17.58 2.82
C ARG A 257 -17.83 18.61 1.81
N LEU A 258 -17.61 18.19 0.55
CA LEU A 258 -17.37 19.08 -0.59
C LEU A 258 -18.28 20.31 -0.42
N GLY A 259 -17.68 21.39 0.09
CA GLY A 259 -18.47 22.52 0.56
C GLY A 259 -19.14 23.11 -0.66
N TRP A 260 -20.35 23.65 -0.52
CA TRP A 260 -20.95 24.47 -1.59
C TRP A 260 -19.96 25.55 -2.08
N ARG A 261 -19.04 25.98 -1.20
CA ARG A 261 -17.91 26.88 -1.50
C ARG A 261 -16.88 26.29 -2.47
N GLU A 262 -16.49 25.02 -2.34
CA GLU A 262 -15.55 24.37 -3.26
C GLU A 262 -16.17 24.15 -4.64
N VAL A 263 -17.45 23.71 -4.68
CA VAL A 263 -18.21 23.61 -5.93
C VAL A 263 -18.27 24.98 -6.61
N PHE A 264 -18.60 26.04 -5.87
CA PHE A 264 -18.64 27.40 -6.40
C PHE A 264 -17.27 27.86 -6.90
N LEU A 265 -16.19 27.54 -6.18
CA LEU A 265 -14.82 27.86 -6.59
C LEU A 265 -14.43 27.12 -7.87
N TYR A 266 -14.71 25.82 -8.01
CA TYR A 266 -14.45 25.08 -9.24
C TYR A 266 -15.29 25.60 -10.42
N GLN A 267 -16.55 25.94 -10.18
CA GLN A 267 -17.41 26.57 -11.19
C GLN A 267 -16.87 27.94 -11.62
N ALA A 268 -16.43 28.77 -10.66
CA ALA A 268 -15.83 30.07 -10.96
C ALA A 268 -14.53 29.92 -11.78
N ILE A 269 -13.65 29.00 -11.40
CA ILE A 269 -12.40 28.70 -12.15
C ILE A 269 -12.74 28.28 -13.58
N LEU A 270 -13.69 27.36 -13.75
CA LEU A 270 -14.11 26.89 -15.07
C LEU A 270 -14.67 28.03 -15.94
N VAL A 271 -15.56 28.86 -15.39
CA VAL A 271 -16.16 29.98 -16.14
C VAL A 271 -15.08 30.99 -16.54
N ILE A 272 -14.15 31.31 -15.65
CA ILE A 272 -13.04 32.22 -15.95
C ILE A 272 -12.12 31.62 -17.02
N ALA A 273 -11.77 30.33 -16.92
CA ALA A 273 -10.92 29.64 -17.89
C ALA A 273 -11.55 29.63 -19.29
N LEU A 274 -12.85 29.34 -19.38
CA LEU A 274 -13.58 29.35 -20.65
C LEU A 274 -13.74 30.76 -21.21
N ALA A 275 -14.00 31.76 -20.36
CA ALA A 275 -14.09 33.15 -20.78
C ALA A 275 -12.74 33.65 -21.32
N GLU A 276 -11.64 33.38 -20.62
CA GLU A 276 -10.29 33.74 -21.08
C GLU A 276 -9.95 33.07 -22.41
N ALA A 277 -10.11 31.75 -22.50
CA ALA A 277 -9.81 30.99 -23.71
C ALA A 277 -10.62 31.49 -24.91
N GLY A 278 -11.93 31.73 -24.70
CA GLY A 278 -12.85 32.19 -25.75
C GLY A 278 -12.57 33.62 -26.20
N LEU A 279 -12.36 34.56 -25.27
CA LEU A 279 -12.09 35.96 -25.58
C LEU A 279 -10.75 36.11 -26.30
N LEU A 280 -9.70 35.44 -25.83
CA LEU A 280 -8.37 35.50 -26.46
C LEU A 280 -8.41 34.90 -27.88
N HIS A 281 -9.05 33.75 -28.07
CA HIS A 281 -9.17 33.13 -29.38
C HIS A 281 -10.01 33.98 -30.35
N HIS A 282 -11.06 34.66 -29.86
CA HIS A 282 -11.91 35.48 -30.73
C HIS A 282 -11.25 36.80 -31.14
N PHE A 283 -10.66 37.54 -30.19
CA PHE A 283 -10.14 38.89 -30.45
C PHE A 283 -8.73 38.89 -31.02
N VAL A 284 -7.83 38.04 -30.52
CA VAL A 284 -6.40 38.09 -30.88
C VAL A 284 -6.14 37.45 -32.24
N THR A 285 -6.88 36.39 -32.60
CA THR A 285 -6.79 35.77 -33.92
C THR A 285 -7.34 36.67 -35.03
N SER A 286 -8.15 37.69 -34.69
CA SER A 286 -8.69 38.66 -35.65
C SER A 286 -7.77 39.85 -35.93
N SER A 287 -6.74 40.08 -35.11
CA SER A 287 -5.84 41.24 -35.19
C SER A 287 -4.45 40.86 -35.73
N GLU A 288 -4.33 40.58 -37.03
CA GLU A 288 -3.05 40.23 -37.69
C GLU A 288 -2.10 41.42 -37.94
N THR A 289 -2.38 42.62 -37.39
CA THR A 289 -1.72 43.87 -37.82
C THR A 289 -0.66 44.45 -36.88
N SER A 290 -0.20 43.75 -35.83
CA SER A 290 0.84 44.26 -34.92
C SER A 290 2.21 43.59 -35.10
N SER A 291 3.29 44.39 -35.07
CA SER A 291 4.68 43.97 -35.29
C SER A 291 5.26 43.03 -34.23
N THR A 292 4.58 42.85 -33.09
CA THR A 292 4.95 41.88 -32.05
C THR A 292 3.86 40.81 -31.96
N SER A 293 4.23 39.53 -32.12
CA SER A 293 3.26 38.44 -32.00
C SER A 293 2.82 38.31 -30.53
N PRO A 294 1.52 38.34 -30.23
CA PRO A 294 1.00 38.27 -28.86
C PRO A 294 1.41 36.97 -28.13
N GLN A 295 1.62 35.89 -28.89
CA GLN A 295 2.13 34.61 -28.39
C GLN A 295 3.60 34.71 -27.88
N ALA A 296 4.44 35.59 -28.44
CA ALA A 296 5.81 35.81 -27.95
C ALA A 296 5.83 36.50 -26.59
N ILE A 297 4.91 37.44 -26.35
CA ILE A 297 4.77 38.10 -25.03
C ILE A 297 4.40 37.06 -23.96
N ILE A 298 3.43 36.20 -24.26
CA ILE A 298 3.01 35.12 -23.34
C ILE A 298 4.16 34.13 -23.11
N SER A 299 4.97 33.85 -24.14
CA SER A 299 6.17 33.01 -24.02
C SER A 299 7.16 33.54 -22.97
N TYR A 300 7.43 34.86 -22.96
CA TYR A 300 8.27 35.48 -21.92
C TYR A 300 7.63 35.38 -20.53
N ILE A 301 6.31 35.55 -20.42
CA ILE A 301 5.58 35.35 -19.17
C ILE A 301 5.76 33.91 -18.67
N LEU A 302 5.59 32.90 -19.51
CA LEU A 302 5.78 31.50 -19.12
C LEU A 302 7.21 31.21 -18.64
N ILE A 303 8.23 31.76 -19.31
CA ILE A 303 9.65 31.60 -18.91
C ILE A 303 9.90 32.21 -17.53
N THR A 304 9.42 33.44 -17.30
CA THR A 304 9.58 34.11 -15.99
C THR A 304 8.83 33.39 -14.88
N LEU A 305 7.63 32.89 -15.18
CA LEU A 305 6.81 32.13 -14.24
C LEU A 305 7.49 30.81 -13.86
N LEU A 306 8.07 30.11 -14.84
CA LEU A 306 8.84 28.89 -14.59
C LEU A 306 10.05 29.15 -13.69
N ALA A 307 10.83 30.20 -13.97
CA ALA A 307 11.97 30.57 -13.14
C ALA A 307 11.55 30.91 -11.70
N LEU A 308 10.42 31.61 -11.54
CA LEU A 308 9.86 31.95 -10.23
C LEU A 308 9.37 30.71 -9.46
N VAL A 309 8.63 29.80 -10.11
CA VAL A 309 8.15 28.56 -9.48
C VAL A 309 9.31 27.64 -9.12
N TRP A 310 10.31 27.54 -10.00
CA TRP A 310 11.52 26.76 -9.76
C TRP A 310 12.32 27.27 -8.56
N THR A 311 12.59 28.58 -8.50
CA THR A 311 13.30 29.19 -7.36
C THR A 311 12.55 29.02 -6.04
N LEU A 312 11.23 29.22 -6.05
CA LEU A 312 10.41 28.99 -4.86
C LEU A 312 10.43 27.53 -4.40
N ARG A 313 10.51 26.56 -5.32
CA ARG A 313 10.64 25.14 -4.97
C ARG A 313 11.96 24.84 -4.28
N GLU A 314 13.08 25.27 -4.86
CA GLU A 314 14.42 25.04 -4.29
C GLU A 314 14.59 25.66 -2.90
N ILE A 315 13.90 26.78 -2.60
CA ILE A 315 13.89 27.40 -1.25
C ILE A 315 13.23 26.49 -0.20
N GLN A 316 12.34 25.59 -0.59
CA GLN A 316 11.58 24.73 0.32
C GLN A 316 12.24 23.39 0.63
N ASP A 317 13.02 22.89 -0.32
CA ASP A 317 13.68 21.59 -0.21
C ASP A 317 14.80 21.63 0.85
N VAL A 318 15.05 20.50 1.51
CA VAL A 318 16.14 20.38 2.51
C VAL A 318 17.52 20.53 1.87
N TYR A 319 17.65 20.07 0.62
CA TYR A 319 18.86 20.19 -0.17
C TYR A 319 18.56 20.90 -1.50
N ILE A 320 19.45 21.80 -1.90
CA ILE A 320 19.38 22.62 -3.12
C ILE A 320 20.28 22.00 -4.19
N LEU A 321 20.04 22.30 -5.47
CA LEU A 321 20.85 21.88 -6.62
C LEU A 321 20.93 20.35 -6.71
N PHE A 322 19.80 19.71 -6.94
CA PHE A 322 19.67 18.26 -7.12
C PHE A 322 20.09 17.43 -5.91
N GLY A 323 20.12 18.01 -4.71
CA GLY A 323 20.42 17.28 -3.47
C GLY A 323 21.87 17.36 -3.00
N VAL A 324 22.67 18.27 -3.58
CA VAL A 324 24.11 18.38 -3.29
C VAL A 324 24.40 19.25 -2.07
N PHE A 325 23.74 20.41 -1.96
CA PHE A 325 24.03 21.39 -0.90
C PHE A 325 22.88 21.50 0.08
N ARG A 326 23.15 21.57 1.39
CA ARG A 326 22.11 21.77 2.41
C ARG A 326 21.52 23.18 2.30
N ASN A 327 20.20 23.28 2.35
CA ASN A 327 19.49 24.55 2.30
C ASN A 327 19.70 25.35 3.60
N PRO A 328 20.26 26.58 3.55
CA PRO A 328 20.47 27.39 4.74
C PRO A 328 19.16 27.94 5.35
N PHE A 329 18.07 27.98 4.58
CA PHE A 329 16.77 28.46 5.05
C PHE A 329 15.92 27.38 5.75
N TYR A 330 16.34 26.12 5.70
CA TYR A 330 15.62 25.02 6.34
C TYR A 330 15.89 24.98 7.86
N PRO A 331 14.86 24.72 8.72
CA PRO A 331 15.02 24.67 10.17
C PRO A 331 16.12 23.67 10.61
N LYS A 332 16.98 24.10 11.54
CA LYS A 332 18.09 23.28 12.06
C LYS A 332 17.72 22.49 13.34
N GLN A 333 16.71 22.94 14.10
CA GLN A 333 16.32 22.33 15.37
C GLN A 333 14.97 21.65 15.27
N ILE A 334 14.97 20.31 15.28
CA ILE A 334 13.78 19.48 15.06
C ILE A 334 13.30 18.81 16.36
N GLN A 335 14.08 18.79 17.44
CA GLN A 335 13.68 18.08 18.67
C GLN A 335 12.40 18.63 19.33
N ASN A 336 12.10 19.92 19.19
CA ASN A 336 10.87 20.51 19.72
C ASN A 336 9.90 20.87 18.59
N VAL A 337 8.76 20.17 18.53
CA VAL A 337 7.71 20.35 17.52
C VAL A 337 7.22 21.79 17.45
N ASN A 338 7.13 22.48 18.59
CA ASN A 338 6.63 23.85 18.65
C ASN A 338 7.64 24.84 18.05
N LEU A 339 8.93 24.68 18.35
CA LEU A 339 9.98 25.51 17.76
C LEU A 339 10.11 25.26 16.26
N PHE A 340 10.06 23.99 15.84
CA PHE A 340 10.06 23.62 14.43
C PHE A 340 8.91 24.28 13.67
N LYS A 341 7.69 24.21 14.21
CA LYS A 341 6.50 24.86 13.63
C LYS A 341 6.67 26.38 13.49
N GLN A 342 7.29 27.03 14.47
CA GLN A 342 7.56 28.48 14.43
C GLN A 342 8.57 28.85 13.33
N GLN A 343 9.67 28.11 13.21
CA GLN A 343 10.69 28.36 12.19
C GLN A 343 10.15 28.10 10.77
N GLN A 344 9.26 27.12 10.61
CA GLN A 344 8.67 26.75 9.32
C GLN A 344 7.68 27.80 8.77
N VAL A 345 7.23 28.79 9.56
CA VAL A 345 6.24 29.79 9.12
C VAL A 345 6.69 30.54 7.86
N ARG A 346 7.98 30.90 7.76
CA ARG A 346 8.51 31.62 6.59
C ARG A 346 8.47 30.74 5.33
N LEU A 347 8.88 29.48 5.45
CA LEU A 347 8.83 28.51 4.35
C LEU A 347 7.40 28.18 3.94
N LYS A 348 6.47 28.13 4.89
CA LYS A 348 5.04 27.98 4.61
C LYS A 348 4.48 29.14 3.78
N LYS A 349 4.88 30.38 4.07
CA LYS A 349 4.46 31.54 3.25
C LYS A 349 4.97 31.44 1.82
N ALA A 350 6.24 31.09 1.62
CA ALA A 350 6.81 30.84 0.29
C ALA A 350 6.06 29.71 -0.46
N GLY A 351 5.68 28.65 0.27
CA GLY A 351 4.88 27.55 -0.27
C GLY A 351 3.48 27.92 -0.67
N ILE A 352 2.77 28.70 0.14
CA ILE A 352 1.45 29.22 -0.21
C ILE A 352 1.55 30.08 -1.47
N PHE A 353 2.58 30.92 -1.57
CA PHE A 353 2.80 31.73 -2.77
C PHE A 353 3.08 30.88 -4.01
N ARG A 354 3.96 29.88 -3.91
CA ARG A 354 4.20 28.90 -4.99
C ARG A 354 2.92 28.17 -5.39
N ARG A 355 2.12 27.72 -4.41
CA ARG A 355 0.84 27.05 -4.68
C ARG A 355 -0.14 27.95 -5.42
N LEU A 356 -0.24 29.24 -5.06
CA LEU A 356 -1.09 30.20 -5.77
C LEU A 356 -0.64 30.39 -7.23
N LEU A 357 0.68 30.47 -7.46
CA LEU A 357 1.24 30.55 -8.80
C LEU A 357 0.92 29.29 -9.62
N ILE A 358 1.07 28.10 -9.05
CA ILE A 358 0.82 26.83 -9.75
C ILE A 358 -0.68 26.57 -9.95
N SER A 359 -1.52 26.87 -8.97
CA SER A 359 -2.95 26.47 -9.02
C SER A 359 -3.80 27.46 -9.79
N PHE A 360 -3.41 28.73 -9.84
CA PHE A 360 -4.18 29.80 -10.47
C PHE A 360 -3.41 30.48 -11.60
N VAL A 361 -2.22 31.04 -11.36
CA VAL A 361 -1.57 31.91 -12.37
C VAL A 361 -1.03 31.13 -13.58
N SER A 362 -0.37 29.99 -13.36
CA SER A 362 0.26 29.21 -14.43
C SER A 362 -0.76 28.57 -15.39
N PRO A 363 -1.85 27.93 -14.91
CA PRO A 363 -2.87 27.35 -15.78
C PRO A 363 -3.49 28.38 -16.72
N PHE A 364 -3.86 29.56 -16.23
CA PHE A 364 -4.42 30.64 -17.06
C PHE A 364 -3.41 31.15 -18.10
N ALA A 365 -2.16 31.38 -17.70
CA ALA A 365 -1.10 31.76 -18.66
C ALA A 365 -0.87 30.69 -19.76
N MET A 366 -0.97 29.41 -19.41
CA MET A 366 -0.87 28.31 -20.39
C MET A 366 -2.11 28.20 -21.28
N ILE A 367 -3.31 28.44 -20.75
CA ILE A 367 -4.55 28.52 -21.53
C ILE A 367 -4.45 29.67 -22.54
N ALA A 368 -3.96 30.84 -22.13
CA ALA A 368 -3.73 31.96 -23.03
C ALA A 368 -2.75 31.59 -24.17
N PHE A 369 -1.66 30.89 -23.86
CA PHE A 369 -0.70 30.42 -24.86
C PHE A 369 -1.33 29.44 -25.87
N LEU A 370 -2.12 28.48 -25.40
CA LEU A 370 -2.79 27.51 -26.28
C LEU A 370 -3.88 28.15 -27.13
N SER A 371 -4.66 29.07 -26.56
CA SER A 371 -5.86 29.63 -27.21
C SER A 371 -5.55 30.56 -28.36
N ILE A 372 -4.35 31.18 -28.38
CA ILE A 372 -3.90 32.11 -29.43
C ILE A 372 -3.19 31.38 -30.58
N ASP A 373 -2.94 30.08 -30.44
CA ASP A 373 -2.08 29.34 -31.36
C ASP A 373 -2.70 29.14 -32.76
N ILE A 374 -1.91 29.42 -33.80
CA ILE A 374 -2.36 29.40 -35.20
C ILE A 374 -2.73 27.98 -35.66
N SER A 375 -2.14 26.93 -35.07
CA SER A 375 -2.41 25.54 -35.48
C SER A 375 -3.85 25.09 -35.19
N LEU A 376 -4.60 25.81 -34.36
CA LEU A 376 -6.03 25.59 -34.11
C LEU A 376 -6.93 25.84 -35.33
N GLN A 377 -6.44 26.52 -36.36
CA GLN A 377 -7.20 26.74 -37.60
C GLN A 377 -7.31 25.47 -38.47
N ASN A 378 -6.42 24.48 -38.27
CA ASN A 378 -6.43 23.19 -38.98
C ASN A 378 -7.32 22.15 -38.25
N LEU A 379 -8.63 22.42 -38.24
CA LEU A 379 -9.63 21.80 -37.36
C LEU A 379 -9.86 20.28 -37.53
N HIS A 380 -9.41 19.69 -38.64
CA HIS A 380 -9.75 18.30 -39.01
C HIS A 380 -8.57 17.34 -39.02
N THR A 381 -7.49 17.66 -38.30
CA THR A 381 -6.35 16.74 -38.15
C THR A 381 -6.42 16.03 -36.81
N ALA A 382 -6.59 14.70 -36.84
CA ALA A 382 -6.71 13.88 -35.64
C ALA A 382 -5.54 14.06 -34.65
N SER A 383 -4.31 14.24 -35.15
CA SER A 383 -3.12 14.47 -34.31
C SER A 383 -3.18 15.78 -33.51
N LEU A 384 -3.76 16.85 -34.08
CA LEU A 384 -3.94 18.13 -33.40
C LEU A 384 -5.04 18.02 -32.34
N CYS A 385 -6.17 17.37 -32.63
CA CYS A 385 -7.24 17.17 -31.66
C CYS A 385 -6.74 16.38 -30.43
N ILE A 386 -5.96 15.32 -30.65
CA ILE A 386 -5.32 14.55 -29.57
C ILE A 386 -4.33 15.43 -28.79
N GLY A 387 -3.45 16.15 -29.49
CA GLY A 387 -2.43 17.01 -28.90
C GLY A 387 -3.02 18.14 -28.04
N PHE A 388 -4.08 18.81 -28.50
CA PHE A 388 -4.76 19.86 -27.74
C PHE A 388 -5.59 19.31 -26.59
N THR A 389 -6.29 18.18 -26.78
CA THR A 389 -7.01 17.50 -25.68
C THR A 389 -6.06 17.12 -24.55
N ARG A 390 -4.87 16.61 -24.90
CA ARG A 390 -3.78 16.37 -23.95
C ARG A 390 -3.35 17.66 -23.28
N ALA A 391 -2.96 18.69 -24.03
CA ALA A 391 -2.37 19.91 -23.51
C ALA A 391 -3.30 20.66 -22.54
N PHE A 392 -4.58 20.82 -22.90
CA PHE A 392 -5.59 21.46 -22.04
C PHE A 392 -5.89 20.67 -20.76
N ARG A 393 -5.66 19.36 -20.76
CA ARG A 393 -5.83 18.53 -19.56
C ARG A 393 -4.57 18.52 -18.69
N THR A 394 -3.38 18.34 -19.28
CA THR A 394 -2.12 18.24 -18.52
C THR A 394 -1.80 19.52 -17.75
N LEU A 395 -2.19 20.69 -18.26
CA LEU A 395 -1.98 21.96 -17.55
C LEU A 395 -2.71 22.02 -16.20
N TRP A 396 -3.81 21.28 -16.04
CA TRP A 396 -4.53 21.16 -14.77
C TRP A 396 -4.02 19.97 -13.94
N GLN A 397 -3.80 18.80 -14.54
CA GLN A 397 -3.38 17.61 -13.80
C GLN A 397 -1.93 17.67 -13.29
N ASN A 398 -1.02 18.21 -14.11
CA ASN A 398 0.41 18.29 -13.80
C ASN A 398 1.00 19.60 -14.33
N THR A 399 0.55 20.71 -13.74
CA THR A 399 0.88 22.07 -14.15
C THR A 399 2.38 22.35 -14.24
N GLU A 400 3.20 21.86 -13.30
CA GLU A 400 4.65 22.12 -13.32
C GLU A 400 5.33 21.47 -14.52
N ASN A 401 5.00 20.21 -14.83
CA ASN A 401 5.56 19.54 -16.01
C ASN A 401 5.01 20.15 -17.30
N ALA A 402 3.72 20.49 -17.35
CA ALA A 402 3.12 21.18 -18.50
C ALA A 402 3.80 22.54 -18.75
N LEU A 403 4.09 23.31 -17.69
CA LEU A 403 4.81 24.58 -17.78
C LEU A 403 6.23 24.38 -18.35
N MET A 404 6.94 23.34 -17.90
CA MET A 404 8.24 22.97 -18.48
C MET A 404 8.13 22.63 -19.98
N GLU A 405 7.17 21.78 -20.37
CA GLU A 405 6.94 21.39 -21.77
C GLU A 405 6.67 22.62 -22.65
N MET A 406 5.81 23.52 -22.18
CA MET A 406 5.45 24.76 -22.87
C MET A 406 6.62 25.72 -23.02
N VAL A 407 7.42 25.89 -21.97
CA VAL A 407 8.60 26.75 -22.01
C VAL A 407 9.66 26.21 -22.98
N ILE A 408 9.86 24.88 -23.04
CA ILE A 408 10.78 24.28 -24.03
C ILE A 408 10.32 24.60 -25.45
N VAL A 409 9.03 24.40 -25.77
CA VAL A 409 8.48 24.74 -27.09
C VAL A 409 8.58 26.24 -27.37
N ALA A 410 8.30 27.09 -26.38
CA ALA A 410 8.41 28.54 -26.50
C ALA A 410 9.85 29.01 -26.78
N ILE A 411 10.84 28.45 -26.06
CA ILE A 411 12.27 28.74 -26.29
C ILE A 411 12.69 28.29 -27.68
N LEU A 412 12.28 27.10 -28.13
CA LEU A 412 12.59 26.61 -29.47
C LEU A 412 12.02 27.53 -30.56
N ARG A 413 10.79 28.02 -30.39
CA ARG A 413 10.16 28.99 -31.31
C ARG A 413 10.86 30.34 -31.31
N LEU A 414 11.22 30.86 -30.13
CA LEU A 414 11.96 32.12 -30.01
C LEU A 414 13.38 31.99 -30.57
N ALA A 415 14.04 30.84 -30.43
CA ALA A 415 15.37 30.60 -30.99
C ALA A 415 15.34 30.42 -32.52
N ALA A 416 14.25 29.89 -33.08
CA ALA A 416 14.06 29.67 -34.50
C ALA A 416 13.76 30.95 -35.32
N LEU A 417 13.69 32.13 -34.68
CA LEU A 417 13.41 33.44 -35.32
C LEU A 417 14.30 33.77 -36.53
N ASN A 418 15.47 33.12 -36.69
CA ASN A 418 16.36 33.27 -37.85
C ASN A 418 16.49 32.04 -38.76
N ASN A 419 16.05 30.85 -38.33
CA ASN A 419 16.17 29.59 -39.07
C ASN A 419 14.83 28.83 -39.02
N ASN A 420 14.05 28.87 -40.10
CA ASN A 420 12.79 28.12 -40.19
C ASN A 420 13.08 26.61 -40.13
N MET A 421 12.61 25.94 -39.07
CA MET A 421 12.62 24.48 -39.00
C MET A 421 11.30 23.96 -39.57
N GLU A 422 11.19 23.90 -40.91
CA GLU A 422 9.95 23.54 -41.62
C GLU A 422 9.29 22.26 -41.09
N TRP A 423 10.09 21.22 -40.78
CA TRP A 423 9.58 19.98 -40.20
C TRP A 423 8.95 20.20 -38.82
N TRP A 424 9.62 20.95 -37.93
CA TRP A 424 9.13 21.19 -36.57
C TRP A 424 7.85 22.01 -36.59
N ASP A 425 7.82 23.09 -37.37
CA ASP A 425 6.68 24.01 -37.44
C ASP A 425 5.45 23.34 -38.10
N SER A 426 5.67 22.41 -39.03
CA SER A 426 4.59 21.64 -39.68
C SER A 426 3.80 20.71 -38.75
N LEU A 427 4.39 20.28 -37.62
CA LEU A 427 3.76 19.33 -36.70
C LEU A 427 2.57 19.93 -35.92
N GLY A 428 2.55 21.26 -35.75
CA GLY A 428 1.61 21.98 -34.92
C GLY A 428 1.86 21.81 -33.40
N THR A 429 1.36 22.76 -32.61
CA THR A 429 1.74 22.92 -31.19
C THR A 429 1.34 21.75 -30.31
N GLY A 430 0.15 21.19 -30.53
CA GLY A 430 -0.33 20.03 -29.77
C GLY A 430 0.60 18.81 -29.91
N VAL A 431 1.11 18.55 -31.11
CA VAL A 431 2.04 17.43 -31.38
C VAL A 431 3.44 17.76 -30.88
N GLN A 432 3.91 19.01 -31.04
CA GLN A 432 5.17 19.47 -30.47
C GLN A 432 5.22 19.25 -28.95
N LEU A 433 4.17 19.63 -28.22
CA LEU A 433 4.06 19.42 -26.77
C LEU A 433 4.02 17.95 -26.38
N LEU A 434 3.32 17.11 -27.16
CA LEU A 434 3.30 15.66 -26.96
C LEU A 434 4.71 15.07 -27.11
N LEU A 435 5.44 15.43 -28.17
CA LEU A 435 6.80 14.96 -28.41
C LEU A 435 7.76 15.41 -27.31
N VAL A 436 7.73 16.70 -26.94
CA VAL A 436 8.55 17.24 -25.84
C VAL A 436 8.23 16.52 -24.54
N GLY A 437 6.94 16.31 -24.22
CA GLY A 437 6.53 15.60 -23.01
C GLY A 437 7.02 14.16 -22.96
N ILE A 438 6.94 13.42 -24.06
CA ILE A 438 7.51 12.06 -24.14
C ILE A 438 9.03 12.11 -23.97
N ILE A 439 9.73 12.96 -24.72
CA ILE A 439 11.21 13.05 -24.63
C ILE A 439 11.64 13.42 -23.21
N TRP A 440 10.98 14.39 -22.57
CA TRP A 440 11.29 14.84 -21.22
C TRP A 440 11.09 13.73 -20.18
N ASP A 441 9.99 12.99 -20.28
CA ASP A 441 9.74 11.84 -19.40
C ASP A 441 10.78 10.73 -19.62
N ARG A 442 11.06 10.36 -20.87
CA ARG A 442 12.04 9.32 -21.21
C ARG A 442 13.46 9.71 -20.77
N LEU A 443 13.82 10.98 -20.89
CA LEU A 443 15.08 11.52 -20.36
C LEU A 443 15.13 11.42 -18.83
N THR A 444 14.04 11.77 -18.14
CA THR A 444 13.96 11.65 -16.68
C THR A 444 14.10 10.19 -16.23
N GLN A 445 13.43 9.26 -16.90
CA GLN A 445 13.58 7.82 -16.63
C GLN A 445 14.99 7.32 -16.92
N PHE A 446 15.62 7.78 -18.01
CA PHE A 446 17.01 7.46 -18.33
C PHE A 446 17.96 7.91 -17.22
N ILE A 447 17.81 9.15 -16.72
CA ILE A 447 18.65 9.68 -15.63
C ILE A 447 18.44 8.88 -14.34
N LEU A 448 17.21 8.53 -13.98
CA LEU A 448 16.92 7.72 -12.79
C LEU A 448 17.50 6.30 -12.89
N LYS A 449 17.40 5.66 -14.07
CA LYS A 449 18.00 4.35 -14.38
C LYS A 449 19.51 4.40 -14.38
N LEU A 450 20.11 5.45 -14.94
CA LEU A 450 21.56 5.64 -14.93
C LEU A 450 22.07 5.85 -13.50
N LYS A 451 21.38 6.67 -12.69
CA LYS A 451 21.71 6.85 -11.26
C LYS A 451 21.63 5.51 -10.53
N PHE A 452 20.57 4.74 -10.74
CA PHE A 452 20.42 3.42 -10.12
C PHE A 452 21.54 2.44 -10.52
N ALA A 453 21.82 2.32 -11.83
CA ALA A 453 22.87 1.44 -12.34
C ALA A 453 24.26 1.83 -11.80
N LEU A 454 24.55 3.14 -11.76
CA LEU A 454 25.80 3.65 -11.20
C LEU A 454 25.90 3.39 -9.70
N THR A 455 24.81 3.56 -8.93
CA THR A 455 24.78 3.25 -7.50
C THR A 455 25.09 1.77 -7.26
N VAL A 456 24.46 0.85 -7.99
CA VAL A 456 24.75 -0.61 -7.89
C VAL A 456 26.21 -0.90 -8.25
N LEU A 457 26.74 -0.28 -9.30
CA LEU A 457 28.13 -0.48 -9.73
C LEU A 457 29.14 0.01 -8.69
N ILE A 458 28.97 1.22 -8.13
CA ILE A 458 29.85 1.79 -7.11
C ILE A 458 29.78 0.94 -5.82
N THR A 459 28.57 0.63 -5.37
CA THR A 459 28.35 -0.10 -4.12
C THR A 459 28.87 -1.54 -4.18
N SER A 460 28.90 -2.16 -5.37
CA SER A 460 29.53 -3.47 -5.57
C SER A 460 31.03 -3.53 -5.21
N TRP A 461 31.70 -2.37 -5.12
CA TRP A 461 33.09 -2.23 -4.69
C TRP A 461 33.24 -1.63 -3.30
N THR A 462 32.46 -0.59 -2.98
CA THR A 462 32.60 0.16 -1.72
C THR A 462 32.03 -0.60 -0.52
N GLU A 463 30.93 -1.35 -0.70
CA GLU A 463 30.29 -2.07 0.39
C GLU A 463 30.93 -3.44 0.62
N LYS A 464 31.44 -3.65 1.83
CA LYS A 464 32.17 -4.89 2.20
C LYS A 464 31.31 -6.14 2.03
N LYS A 465 30.01 -6.06 2.34
CA LYS A 465 29.07 -7.20 2.20
C LYS A 465 28.72 -7.53 0.74
N GLN A 466 28.79 -6.54 -0.15
CA GLN A 466 28.47 -6.72 -1.58
C GLN A 466 29.70 -7.04 -2.43
N ARG A 467 30.90 -6.76 -1.90
CA ARG A 467 32.17 -7.01 -2.60
C ARG A 467 32.49 -8.51 -2.70
N ARG A 468 32.34 -9.06 -3.90
CA ARG A 468 32.71 -10.44 -4.24
C ARG A 468 34.12 -10.49 -4.84
N LYS A 469 34.74 -11.69 -4.88
CA LYS A 469 36.04 -11.90 -5.55
C LYS A 469 35.99 -11.49 -7.04
N SER A 470 34.84 -11.66 -7.68
CA SER A 470 34.59 -11.29 -9.07
C SER A 470 34.15 -9.83 -9.29
N SER A 471 33.98 -9.00 -8.24
CA SER A 471 33.50 -7.62 -8.40
C SER A 471 34.41 -6.79 -9.32
N ALA A 472 35.74 -6.96 -9.22
CA ALA A 472 36.68 -6.28 -10.12
C ALA A 472 36.45 -6.67 -11.58
N THR A 473 36.27 -7.98 -11.85
CA THR A 473 35.98 -8.49 -13.20
C THR A 473 34.65 -7.95 -13.74
N LEU A 474 33.61 -7.89 -12.90
CA LEU A 474 32.31 -7.35 -13.31
C LEU A 474 32.37 -5.85 -13.61
N ILE A 475 33.13 -5.07 -12.83
CA ILE A 475 33.32 -3.64 -13.09
C ILE A 475 34.10 -3.44 -14.40
N ILE A 476 35.17 -4.22 -14.63
CA ILE A 476 35.92 -4.20 -15.89
C ILE A 476 35.00 -4.56 -17.06
N LEU A 477 34.18 -5.62 -16.91
CA LEU A 477 33.23 -6.04 -17.94
C LEU A 477 32.22 -4.93 -18.27
N ASN A 478 31.62 -4.31 -17.25
CA ASN A 478 30.70 -3.18 -17.45
C ASN A 478 31.38 -1.95 -18.06
N THR A 479 32.66 -1.75 -17.79
CA THR A 479 33.44 -0.65 -18.38
C THR A 479 33.71 -0.91 -19.86
N VAL A 480 34.10 -2.13 -20.22
CA VAL A 480 34.34 -2.56 -21.61
C VAL A 480 33.03 -2.56 -22.41
N PHE A 481 31.95 -3.08 -21.84
CA PHE A 481 30.62 -3.15 -22.46
C PHE A 481 29.71 -1.97 -22.10
N PHE A 482 30.28 -0.85 -21.66
CA PHE A 482 29.51 0.34 -21.28
C PHE A 482 28.56 0.85 -22.38
N PRO A 483 28.94 0.86 -23.68
CA PRO A 483 28.01 1.22 -24.74
C PRO A 483 26.78 0.30 -24.81
N MET A 484 26.97 -1.01 -24.59
CA MET A 484 25.86 -1.97 -24.56
C MET A 484 24.97 -1.74 -23.33
N LEU A 485 25.56 -1.45 -22.17
CA LEU A 485 24.81 -1.09 -20.97
C LEU A 485 23.97 0.17 -21.19
N LEU A 486 24.51 1.20 -21.86
CA LEU A 486 23.75 2.39 -22.24
C LEU A 486 22.61 2.06 -23.19
N VAL A 487 22.81 1.15 -24.15
CA VAL A 487 21.73 0.68 -25.04
C VAL A 487 20.62 0.00 -24.23
N ILE A 488 20.97 -0.87 -23.28
CA ILE A 488 20.02 -1.54 -22.38
C ILE A 488 19.23 -0.51 -21.56
N ILE A 489 19.91 0.46 -20.95
CA ILE A 489 19.29 1.52 -20.14
C ILE A 489 18.37 2.40 -21.02
N THR A 490 18.84 2.77 -22.21
CA THR A 490 18.08 3.59 -23.16
C THR A 490 16.83 2.86 -23.64
N PHE A 491 16.96 1.59 -24.04
CA PHE A 491 15.83 0.78 -24.46
C PHE A 491 14.82 0.59 -23.33
N SER A 492 15.29 0.27 -22.12
CA SER A 492 14.45 0.17 -20.92
C SER A 492 13.71 1.48 -20.64
N ALA A 493 14.37 2.64 -20.80
CA ALA A 493 13.72 3.94 -20.65
C ALA A 493 12.64 4.17 -21.71
N VAL A 494 12.93 3.89 -23.01
CA VAL A 494 12.00 4.08 -24.13
C VAL A 494 10.68 3.35 -23.92
N ILE A 495 10.73 2.08 -23.50
CA ILE A 495 9.54 1.27 -23.22
C ILE A 495 9.02 1.42 -21.78
N SER A 496 9.57 2.36 -20.99
CA SER A 496 9.24 2.56 -19.58
C SER A 496 9.24 1.27 -18.73
N ALA A 497 10.13 0.35 -19.07
CA ALA A 497 10.36 -0.88 -18.33
C ALA A 497 11.24 -0.63 -17.10
N PRO A 498 11.17 -1.48 -16.07
CA PRO A 498 12.14 -1.48 -14.98
C PRO A 498 13.49 -2.05 -15.42
N LEU A 499 14.58 -1.51 -14.88
CA LEU A 499 15.94 -2.02 -15.01
C LEU A 499 16.20 -3.04 -13.90
N LEU A 500 16.37 -4.30 -14.26
CA LEU A 500 16.48 -5.43 -13.34
C LEU A 500 17.96 -5.73 -13.05
N PRO A 501 18.47 -5.57 -11.81
CA PRO A 501 19.80 -6.03 -11.43
C PRO A 501 19.78 -7.52 -11.06
N LEU A 502 20.36 -8.37 -11.91
CA LEU A 502 20.36 -9.82 -11.72
C LEU A 502 21.05 -10.22 -10.41
N PHE A 503 20.31 -10.84 -9.48
CA PHE A 503 20.84 -11.28 -8.17
C PHE A 503 21.60 -10.18 -7.43
N THR A 504 21.14 -8.92 -7.58
CA THR A 504 21.78 -7.70 -7.06
C THR A 504 23.22 -7.47 -7.52
N LEU A 505 23.67 -8.14 -8.58
CA LEU A 505 24.95 -7.89 -9.23
C LEU A 505 24.83 -6.66 -10.14
N PRO A 506 25.95 -6.01 -10.49
CA PRO A 506 26.00 -4.99 -11.54
C PRO A 506 25.88 -5.63 -12.93
N LEU A 507 24.82 -6.43 -13.14
CA LEU A 507 24.45 -7.04 -14.41
C LEU A 507 22.97 -6.76 -14.61
N PHE A 508 22.64 -6.03 -15.68
CA PHE A 508 21.31 -5.48 -15.85
C PHE A 508 20.57 -6.13 -17.01
N LEU A 509 19.34 -6.55 -16.75
CA LEU A 509 18.37 -6.95 -17.76
C LEU A 509 17.22 -5.95 -17.82
N ILE A 510 16.46 -6.00 -18.91
CA ILE A 510 15.23 -5.23 -19.07
C ILE A 510 14.11 -6.08 -18.48
N GLY A 511 13.48 -5.61 -17.41
CA GLY A 511 12.24 -6.23 -16.94
C GLY A 511 11.09 -5.91 -17.89
N PHE A 512 9.98 -6.63 -17.77
CA PHE A 512 8.84 -6.40 -18.66
C PHE A 512 8.08 -5.09 -18.29
N PRO A 513 7.49 -4.39 -19.29
CA PRO A 513 6.69 -3.19 -19.05
C PRO A 513 5.39 -3.53 -18.30
N ARG A 514 5.05 -2.70 -17.31
CA ARG A 514 3.87 -2.87 -16.44
C ARG A 514 3.37 -1.52 -15.92
N PRO A 515 2.08 -1.40 -15.55
CA PRO A 515 1.51 -0.18 -14.96
C PRO A 515 2.30 0.32 -13.74
N VAL A 516 2.26 1.62 -13.47
CA VAL A 516 3.02 2.26 -12.37
C VAL A 516 2.70 1.65 -11.00
N ARG A 517 1.44 1.26 -10.77
CA ARG A 517 1.00 0.54 -9.55
C ARG A 517 1.73 -0.79 -9.32
N SER A 518 2.42 -1.31 -10.33
CA SER A 518 3.27 -2.51 -10.37
C SER A 518 2.56 -3.84 -10.14
N TRP A 519 1.60 -3.92 -9.22
CA TRP A 519 0.93 -5.16 -8.84
C TRP A 519 -0.46 -5.29 -9.49
N PRO A 520 -0.88 -6.51 -9.85
CA PRO A 520 -2.16 -6.74 -10.53
C PRO A 520 -3.37 -6.55 -9.59
N GLY A 521 -3.19 -6.83 -8.29
CA GLY A 521 -4.23 -6.76 -7.26
C GLY A 521 -4.82 -5.36 -7.04
N SER A 522 -5.92 -5.30 -6.31
CA SER A 522 -6.44 -4.03 -5.81
C SER A 522 -5.55 -3.50 -4.70
N VAL A 523 -5.16 -2.24 -4.81
CA VAL A 523 -4.27 -1.58 -3.86
C VAL A 523 -4.87 -1.62 -2.45
N GLY A 524 -4.09 -2.12 -1.48
CA GLY A 524 -4.52 -2.23 -0.08
C GLY A 524 -5.41 -3.44 0.23
N ALA A 525 -5.54 -4.42 -0.66
CA ALA A 525 -6.32 -5.64 -0.39
C ALA A 525 -5.53 -6.75 0.30
N THR A 526 -4.20 -6.76 0.16
CA THR A 526 -3.33 -7.80 0.70
C THR A 526 -2.28 -7.18 1.63
N ALA A 527 -2.23 -7.68 2.86
CA ALA A 527 -1.23 -7.35 3.87
C ALA A 527 -1.14 -8.53 4.86
N CYS A 528 0.04 -8.75 5.44
CA CYS A 528 0.28 -9.78 6.45
C CYS A 528 -0.06 -9.23 7.84
N THR A 529 -1.35 -9.15 8.17
CA THR A 529 -1.80 -8.49 9.39
C THR A 529 -1.28 -9.17 10.65
N CYS A 530 -0.70 -8.39 11.56
CA CYS A 530 -0.19 -8.83 12.85
C CYS A 530 -0.76 -7.94 13.99
N PRO A 531 -0.47 -8.23 15.28
CA PRO A 531 -0.93 -7.40 16.39
C PRO A 531 -0.53 -5.91 16.26
N ASP A 532 0.62 -5.62 15.65
CA ASP A 532 1.14 -4.26 15.49
C ASP A 532 0.51 -3.48 14.31
N SER A 533 -0.22 -4.14 13.40
CA SER A 533 -0.89 -3.49 12.27
C SER A 533 -1.86 -2.39 12.71
N VAL A 534 -2.42 -2.51 13.92
CA VAL A 534 -3.37 -1.53 14.50
C VAL A 534 -2.72 -0.15 14.67
N TYR A 535 -1.43 -0.09 14.99
CA TYR A 535 -0.73 1.17 15.13
C TYR A 535 -0.57 1.89 13.79
N TYR A 536 -0.30 1.14 12.72
CA TYR A 536 -0.24 1.68 11.36
C TYR A 536 -1.61 2.12 10.87
N GLN A 537 -2.66 1.38 11.24
CA GLN A 537 -4.04 1.76 10.95
C GLN A 537 -4.41 3.10 11.59
N GLN A 538 -4.12 3.27 12.89
CA GLN A 538 -4.36 4.54 13.61
C GLN A 538 -3.61 5.70 12.97
N MET A 539 -2.29 5.57 12.75
CA MET A 539 -1.50 6.68 12.22
C MET A 539 -1.79 7.02 10.76
N SER A 540 -2.34 6.08 9.96
CA SER A 540 -2.50 6.27 8.52
C SER A 540 -3.33 7.50 8.14
N LEU A 541 -4.39 7.78 8.91
CA LEU A 541 -5.23 8.97 8.71
C LEU A 541 -4.50 10.26 9.09
N GLY A 542 -3.79 10.26 10.23
CA GLY A 542 -2.98 11.39 10.68
C GLY A 542 -1.85 11.69 9.70
N LEU A 543 -1.20 10.66 9.17
CA LEU A 543 -0.13 10.76 8.19
C LEU A 543 -0.66 11.27 6.85
N ALA A 544 -1.82 10.79 6.38
CA ALA A 544 -2.46 11.31 5.16
C ALA A 544 -2.76 12.81 5.28
N LYS A 545 -3.24 13.28 6.44
CA LYS A 545 -3.46 14.71 6.73
C LYS A 545 -2.14 15.50 6.80
N ALA A 546 -1.08 14.91 7.33
CA ALA A 546 0.23 15.55 7.33
C ALA A 546 0.80 15.68 5.91
N PHE A 547 0.65 14.66 5.07
CA PHE A 547 1.00 14.68 3.65
C PHE A 547 0.14 15.68 2.87
N GLN A 548 -1.15 15.81 3.20
CA GLN A 548 -2.03 16.85 2.66
C GLN A 548 -1.41 18.24 2.87
N ASN A 549 -1.09 18.56 4.12
CA ASN A 549 -0.48 19.82 4.48
C ASN A 549 0.87 19.99 3.76
N ALA A 550 1.71 18.96 3.75
CA ALA A 550 3.05 19.02 3.17
C ALA A 550 3.07 19.20 1.64
N PHE A 551 2.15 18.54 0.92
CA PHE A 551 2.00 18.76 -0.52
C PHE A 551 1.38 20.12 -0.81
N SER A 552 0.38 20.55 -0.04
CA SER A 552 -0.24 21.87 -0.19
C SER A 552 0.76 23.01 0.06
N THR A 553 1.72 22.81 0.97
CA THR A 553 2.80 23.76 1.20
C THR A 553 3.98 23.56 0.26
N GLY A 554 4.04 22.48 -0.52
CA GLY A 554 5.13 22.21 -1.46
C GLY A 554 6.41 21.63 -0.85
N CYS A 555 6.39 21.20 0.42
CA CYS A 555 7.56 20.73 1.18
C CYS A 555 8.07 19.34 0.75
N LEU A 556 7.25 18.55 0.05
CA LEU A 556 7.62 17.22 -0.45
C LEU A 556 8.01 17.24 -1.94
N GLY A 557 8.30 18.42 -2.49
CA GLY A 557 8.55 18.62 -3.91
C GLY A 557 7.32 18.38 -4.78
N ILE A 558 7.53 17.93 -6.01
CA ILE A 558 6.45 17.64 -6.96
C ILE A 558 5.82 16.27 -6.63
N PRO A 559 4.49 16.20 -6.37
CA PRO A 559 3.80 14.93 -6.24
C PRO A 559 3.62 14.31 -7.64
N SER A 560 4.56 13.47 -8.08
CA SER A 560 4.42 12.70 -9.31
C SER A 560 3.91 11.28 -9.00
N PRO A 561 2.89 10.78 -9.73
CA PRO A 561 2.47 9.38 -9.65
C PRO A 561 3.66 8.42 -9.84
N GLY A 562 3.71 7.35 -9.06
CA GLY A 562 4.85 6.43 -9.01
C GLY A 562 6.03 6.88 -8.13
N SER A 563 5.94 8.06 -7.50
CA SER A 563 6.88 8.44 -6.45
C SER A 563 6.65 7.62 -5.18
N HIS A 564 7.74 7.29 -4.50
CA HIS A 564 7.74 6.58 -3.23
C HIS A 564 8.38 7.43 -2.14
N PHE A 565 7.78 7.43 -0.96
CA PHE A 565 8.27 8.11 0.23
C PHE A 565 8.42 7.10 1.36
N LEU A 566 9.52 7.23 2.09
CA LEU A 566 9.81 6.47 3.30
C LEU A 566 9.65 7.41 4.49
N CYS A 567 8.81 7.01 5.44
CA CYS A 567 8.65 7.71 6.70
C CYS A 567 9.26 6.87 7.82
N ARG A 568 10.04 7.53 8.67
CA ARG A 568 10.75 6.91 9.78
C ARG A 568 10.35 7.57 11.09
N PHE A 569 9.99 6.76 12.07
CA PHE A 569 9.70 7.20 13.44
C PHE A 569 9.99 6.06 14.43
N GLN A 570 10.86 6.30 15.43
CA GLN A 570 11.24 5.32 16.47
C GLN A 570 11.68 3.95 15.94
N ASP A 571 10.82 2.94 15.97
CA ASP A 571 11.01 1.58 15.45
C ASP A 571 10.12 1.29 14.23
N ARG A 572 9.29 2.26 13.84
CA ARG A 572 8.29 2.14 12.77
C ARG A 572 8.82 2.68 11.46
N VAL A 573 8.47 1.97 10.40
CA VAL A 573 8.78 2.35 9.02
C VAL A 573 7.48 2.31 8.21
N MET A 574 7.13 3.45 7.62
CA MET A 574 5.95 3.57 6.76
C MET A 574 6.38 3.86 5.33
N TRP A 575 5.78 3.14 4.40
CA TRP A 575 6.04 3.27 2.98
C TRP A 575 4.83 3.89 2.29
N ILE A 576 5.04 4.98 1.56
CA ILE A 576 3.97 5.72 0.91
C ILE A 576 4.20 5.75 -0.60
N MET A 577 3.19 5.36 -1.35
CA MET A 577 3.21 5.37 -2.82
C MET A 577 2.14 6.32 -3.35
N LEU A 578 2.51 7.21 -4.28
CA LEU A 578 1.56 8.03 -5.01
C LEU A 578 1.02 7.24 -6.20
N LEU A 579 -0.29 7.06 -6.24
CA LEU A 579 -0.97 6.27 -7.27
C LEU A 579 -1.51 7.16 -8.39
N GLU A 580 -2.19 8.25 -8.01
CA GLU A 580 -2.91 9.11 -8.93
C GLU A 580 -2.73 10.57 -8.52
N ARG A 581 -2.94 11.47 -9.47
CA ARG A 581 -2.96 12.92 -9.27
C ARG A 581 -3.97 13.57 -10.20
N GLY A 582 -4.75 14.51 -9.67
CA GLY A 582 -5.58 15.46 -10.42
C GLY A 582 -5.22 16.91 -10.08
N PHE A 583 -6.12 17.84 -10.43
CA PHE A 583 -5.90 19.28 -10.22
C PHE A 583 -5.76 19.65 -8.74
N SER A 584 -6.69 19.17 -7.92
CA SER A 584 -6.79 19.53 -6.50
C SER A 584 -6.62 18.35 -5.56
N TYR A 585 -6.11 17.22 -6.05
CA TYR A 585 -5.96 16.02 -5.24
C TYR A 585 -4.83 15.10 -5.70
N CYS A 586 -4.36 14.25 -4.79
CA CYS A 586 -3.59 13.05 -5.09
C CYS A 586 -4.14 11.86 -4.31
N THR A 587 -3.91 10.66 -4.85
CA THR A 587 -4.31 9.41 -4.20
C THR A 587 -3.05 8.70 -3.74
N VAL A 588 -2.98 8.35 -2.45
CA VAL A 588 -1.81 7.70 -1.84
C VAL A 588 -2.18 6.32 -1.26
N ASN A 589 -1.23 5.39 -1.29
CA ASN A 589 -1.28 4.15 -0.53
C ASN A 589 -0.22 4.22 0.57
N ILE A 590 -0.62 3.91 1.80
CA ILE A 590 0.25 3.88 2.98
C ILE A 590 0.40 2.44 3.44
N LYS A 591 1.63 1.95 3.51
CA LYS A 591 1.97 0.64 4.04
C LYS A 591 2.78 0.76 5.32
N GLY A 592 2.53 -0.16 6.26
CA GLY A 592 3.37 -0.36 7.44
C GLY A 592 4.28 -1.56 7.20
N LEU A 593 5.57 -1.40 7.49
CA LEU A 593 6.53 -2.50 7.47
C LEU A 593 6.64 -3.10 8.89
N GLU A 594 7.06 -4.36 8.97
CA GLU A 594 7.18 -5.10 10.24
C GLU A 594 8.19 -4.46 11.18
N LEU A 595 7.88 -4.46 12.48
CA LEU A 595 8.74 -3.89 13.52
C LEU A 595 9.84 -4.87 13.98
N GLN A 596 9.63 -6.18 13.84
CA GLN A 596 10.55 -7.20 14.31
C GLN A 596 11.54 -7.58 13.21
N GLU A 597 12.55 -6.74 13.09
CA GLU A 597 13.51 -6.80 11.99
C GLU A 597 14.61 -7.84 12.25
N THR A 598 14.92 -8.68 11.25
CA THR A 598 16.16 -9.47 11.27
C THR A 598 17.36 -8.52 11.30
N SER A 599 18.53 -8.99 11.73
CA SER A 599 19.75 -8.16 11.82
C SER A 599 20.11 -7.41 10.53
N CYS A 600 19.65 -7.90 9.38
CA CYS A 600 19.81 -7.29 8.07
C CYS A 600 18.86 -6.10 7.85
N HIS A 601 17.60 -6.20 8.28
CA HIS A 601 16.66 -5.08 8.25
C HIS A 601 17.11 -3.97 9.20
N THR A 602 17.55 -4.32 10.41
CA THR A 602 18.07 -3.33 11.38
C THR A 602 19.26 -2.56 10.83
N ALA A 603 20.10 -3.20 10.02
CA ALA A 603 21.23 -2.53 9.36
C ALA A 603 20.77 -1.53 8.28
N GLU A 604 19.70 -1.82 7.55
CA GLU A 604 19.10 -0.89 6.58
C GLU A 604 18.35 0.24 7.28
N ALA A 605 17.58 -0.05 8.33
CA ALA A 605 16.89 0.94 9.15
C ALA A 605 17.88 1.91 9.81
N ARG A 606 18.98 1.40 10.38
CA ARG A 606 20.07 2.24 10.90
C ARG A 606 20.67 3.14 9.81
N ARG A 607 20.79 2.64 8.58
CA ARG A 607 21.28 3.44 7.45
C ARG A 607 20.30 4.56 7.07
N VAL A 608 19.00 4.32 7.21
CA VAL A 608 17.97 5.36 7.06
C VAL A 608 18.13 6.41 8.15
N ASP A 609 18.29 5.98 9.41
CA ASP A 609 18.48 6.87 10.56
C ASP A 609 19.71 7.77 10.36
N GLU A 610 20.87 7.22 9.98
CA GLU A 610 22.10 8.00 9.68
C GLU A 610 21.87 9.10 8.62
N VAL A 611 21.09 8.80 7.58
CA VAL A 611 20.84 9.72 6.47
C VAL A 611 19.88 10.84 6.88
N LEU A 612 18.89 10.53 7.70
CA LEU A 612 17.92 11.50 8.20
C LEU A 612 18.49 12.35 9.34
N GLU A 613 19.24 11.76 10.28
CA GLU A 613 19.95 12.47 11.35
C GLU A 613 20.94 13.51 10.79
N MET A 614 21.69 13.15 9.73
CA MET A 614 22.59 14.10 9.05
C MET A 614 21.82 15.29 8.45
N ALA A 615 20.59 15.08 7.97
CA ALA A 615 19.77 16.14 7.39
C ALA A 615 19.08 17.01 8.45
N PHE A 616 18.65 16.41 9.57
CA PHE A 616 17.69 16.98 10.50
C PHE A 616 18.22 17.28 11.91
N GLU A 617 19.28 16.63 12.40
CA GLU A 617 19.67 16.68 13.81
C GLU A 617 21.07 17.25 14.08
N ASN A 618 22.03 17.10 13.16
CA ASN A 618 23.41 17.51 13.43
C ASN A 618 23.62 19.04 13.36
N GLU A 619 23.68 19.70 14.52
CA GLU A 619 24.19 21.08 14.70
C GLU A 619 25.73 21.13 14.81
N GLU A 620 26.36 20.16 15.48
CA GLU A 620 27.80 20.21 15.81
C GLU A 620 28.75 19.89 14.64
N GLN A 621 28.28 19.16 13.62
CA GLN A 621 29.06 18.86 12.40
C GLN A 621 28.71 19.74 11.19
N ALA A 622 27.67 20.58 11.31
CA ALA A 622 27.22 21.43 10.20
C ALA A 622 28.24 22.50 9.79
N ASP A 623 29.23 22.79 10.65
CA ASP A 623 30.28 23.77 10.40
C ASP A 623 31.45 23.24 9.53
N GLN A 624 31.52 21.93 9.23
CA GLN A 624 32.67 21.36 8.51
C GLN A 624 32.42 21.05 7.02
N SER A 625 31.17 20.90 6.55
CA SER A 625 30.88 20.75 5.11
C SER A 625 29.39 20.94 4.79
N CYS A 626 29.06 21.85 3.86
CA CYS A 626 27.69 22.06 3.37
C CYS A 626 27.20 20.97 2.38
N ILE A 627 28.02 19.95 2.11
CA ILE A 627 27.81 18.95 1.05
C ILE A 627 27.13 17.70 1.62
N ASN A 628 26.15 17.18 0.89
CA ASN A 628 25.48 15.93 1.19
C ASN A 628 26.40 14.71 0.92
N HIS A 629 26.90 14.08 1.99
CA HIS A 629 27.71 12.86 1.90
C HIS A 629 26.92 11.63 1.42
N HIS A 630 25.59 11.68 1.44
CA HIS A 630 24.69 10.60 1.05
C HIS A 630 24.00 10.84 -0.30
N PHE A 631 24.53 11.72 -1.15
CA PHE A 631 23.97 12.03 -2.48
C PHE A 631 23.73 10.78 -3.38
N GLY A 632 24.59 9.77 -3.26
CA GLY A 632 24.50 8.50 -4.00
C GLY A 632 23.49 7.49 -3.44
N ASN A 633 22.87 7.79 -2.29
CA ASN A 633 21.88 6.92 -1.65
C ASN A 633 20.56 6.91 -2.42
N ILE A 634 19.81 5.81 -2.30
CA ILE A 634 18.46 5.69 -2.87
C ILE A 634 17.46 6.65 -2.20
N LEU A 635 17.69 6.96 -0.93
CA LEU A 635 16.87 7.85 -0.10
C LEU A 635 17.42 9.28 -0.13
N THR A 636 16.57 10.24 -0.49
CA THR A 636 16.83 11.67 -0.39
C THR A 636 15.92 12.28 0.69
N PRO A 637 16.45 12.84 1.78
CA PRO A 637 15.66 13.51 2.81
C PRO A 637 14.83 14.66 2.23
N CYS A 638 13.56 14.77 2.64
CA CYS A 638 12.63 15.77 2.10
C CYS A 638 12.07 16.70 3.16
N ALA A 639 11.47 16.17 4.23
CA ALA A 639 10.83 17.00 5.25
C ALA A 639 10.65 16.24 6.58
N ALA A 640 10.37 16.98 7.65
CA ALA A 640 9.86 16.42 8.91
C ALA A 640 8.41 16.89 9.10
N LEU A 641 7.49 15.95 9.37
CA LEU A 641 6.05 16.20 9.41
C LEU A 641 5.50 15.96 10.82
N PRO A 642 4.75 16.91 11.40
CA PRO A 642 4.08 16.69 12.68
C PRO A 642 2.87 15.79 12.50
N VAL A 643 2.86 14.66 13.20
CA VAL A 643 1.81 13.64 13.15
C VAL A 643 1.42 13.26 14.57
N ARG A 644 0.12 13.09 14.82
CA ARG A 644 -0.39 12.59 16.09
C ARG A 644 -0.30 11.05 16.10
N LEU A 645 0.56 10.50 16.96
CA LEU A 645 0.86 9.08 17.01
C LEU A 645 1.29 8.67 18.42
N TYR A 646 1.30 7.36 18.68
CA TYR A 646 1.76 6.80 19.94
C TYR A 646 3.28 6.66 19.97
N SER A 647 3.94 7.28 20.95
CA SER A 647 5.30 6.90 21.35
C SER A 647 5.26 5.64 22.20
N ASP A 648 6.17 4.70 21.93
CA ASP A 648 6.30 3.43 22.65
C ASP A 648 7.48 3.50 23.62
N ALA A 649 7.19 3.35 24.91
CA ALA A 649 8.20 3.27 25.97
C ALA A 649 8.14 1.90 26.65
N ARG A 650 9.27 1.19 26.66
CA ARG A 650 9.42 -0.12 27.30
C ARG A 650 10.36 0.00 28.49
N ASN A 651 9.82 -0.21 29.68
CA ASN A 651 10.55 -0.13 30.94
C ASN A 651 10.80 -1.54 31.48
N VAL A 652 12.04 -1.85 31.85
CA VAL A 652 12.37 -3.09 32.56
C VAL A 652 11.94 -2.91 34.02
N LEU A 653 11.16 -3.85 34.55
CA LEU A 653 10.55 -3.76 35.88
C LEU A 653 11.37 -4.44 36.98
N THR A 654 12.64 -4.77 36.69
CA THR A 654 13.54 -5.40 37.67
C THR A 654 13.73 -4.49 38.88
N GLY A 655 13.50 -5.02 40.08
CA GLY A 655 13.54 -4.25 41.31
C GLY A 655 12.25 -3.44 41.62
N ILE A 656 11.31 -3.33 40.68
CA ILE A 656 9.96 -2.82 40.97
C ILE A 656 9.04 -3.98 41.33
N ILE A 657 8.87 -4.96 40.43
CA ILE A 657 7.98 -6.11 40.64
C ILE A 657 8.55 -7.13 41.64
N ASP A 658 9.87 -7.16 41.79
CA ASP A 658 10.58 -8.07 42.70
C ASP A 658 10.66 -7.54 44.14
N SER A 659 10.41 -6.24 44.35
CA SER A 659 10.54 -5.60 45.66
C SER A 659 9.43 -6.05 46.61
N HIS A 660 9.81 -6.59 47.77
CA HIS A 660 8.86 -7.00 48.81
C HIS A 660 7.99 -5.85 49.34
N GLU A 661 8.51 -4.63 49.36
CA GLU A 661 7.76 -3.45 49.80
C GLU A 661 6.64 -3.11 48.82
N ASN A 662 6.96 -3.06 47.52
CA ASN A 662 5.99 -2.79 46.45
C ASN A 662 4.91 -3.88 46.40
N LEU A 663 5.28 -5.15 46.56
CA LEU A 663 4.35 -6.27 46.60
C LEU A 663 3.41 -6.22 47.80
N LYS A 664 3.88 -5.72 48.95
CA LYS A 664 3.02 -5.50 50.12
C LYS A 664 2.04 -4.34 49.85
N GLN A 665 2.54 -3.24 49.30
CA GLN A 665 1.69 -2.10 48.92
C GLN A 665 0.64 -2.47 47.89
N LEU A 666 0.98 -3.30 46.89
CA LEU A 666 0.04 -3.81 45.88
C LEU A 666 -1.17 -4.52 46.52
N LYS A 667 -0.94 -5.31 47.58
CA LYS A 667 -2.03 -5.99 48.31
C LYS A 667 -2.94 -5.00 49.02
N ASP A 668 -2.36 -3.99 49.67
CA ASP A 668 -3.13 -2.98 50.40
C ASP A 668 -3.90 -2.05 49.44
N ASP A 669 -3.28 -1.67 48.33
CA ASP A 669 -3.89 -0.83 47.30
C ASP A 669 -4.98 -1.56 46.54
N PHE A 670 -4.82 -2.85 46.25
CA PHE A 670 -5.82 -3.64 45.54
C PHE A 670 -7.17 -3.64 46.25
N ILE A 671 -7.21 -3.69 47.59
CA ILE A 671 -8.46 -3.59 48.35
C ILE A 671 -9.13 -2.22 48.12
N LYS A 672 -8.36 -1.13 48.22
CA LYS A 672 -8.86 0.25 48.00
C LYS A 672 -9.37 0.45 46.58
N VAL A 673 -8.61 -0.02 45.59
CA VAL A 673 -8.98 0.06 44.17
C VAL A 673 -10.23 -0.76 43.87
N LEU A 674 -10.36 -1.97 44.43
CA LEU A 674 -11.54 -2.81 44.23
C LEU A 674 -12.81 -2.18 44.82
N VAL A 675 -12.71 -1.56 46.00
CA VAL A 675 -13.81 -0.77 46.58
C VAL A 675 -14.26 0.33 45.62
N TRP A 676 -13.31 1.09 45.08
CA TRP A 676 -13.61 2.19 44.16
C TRP A 676 -14.26 1.70 42.85
N VAL A 677 -13.70 0.65 42.22
CA VAL A 677 -14.22 0.07 40.97
C VAL A 677 -15.63 -0.49 41.15
N LEU A 678 -15.90 -1.20 42.25
CA LEU A 678 -17.22 -1.77 42.53
C LEU A 678 -18.28 -0.69 42.78
N LEU A 679 -17.95 0.33 43.58
CA LEU A 679 -18.86 1.44 43.85
C LEU A 679 -19.20 2.21 42.56
N GLN A 680 -18.20 2.49 41.72
CA GLN A 680 -18.39 3.17 40.44
C GLN A 680 -19.19 2.34 39.44
N HIS A 681 -19.05 1.02 39.47
CA HIS A 681 -19.87 0.13 38.65
C HIS A 681 -21.33 0.11 39.12
N CYS A 682 -21.56 0.03 40.42
CA CYS A 682 -22.91 0.02 40.99
C CYS A 682 -23.65 1.35 40.71
N SER A 683 -22.96 2.49 40.81
CA SER A 683 -23.54 3.80 40.46
C SER A 683 -23.92 3.90 38.98
N LYS A 684 -23.02 3.51 38.06
CA LYS A 684 -23.26 3.55 36.60
C LYS A 684 -24.40 2.63 36.15
N ARG A 685 -24.53 1.45 36.75
CA ARG A 685 -25.58 0.47 36.43
C ARG A 685 -26.99 0.99 36.74
N TYR A 686 -27.12 1.87 37.72
CA TYR A 686 -28.40 2.49 38.06
C TYR A 686 -28.81 3.55 37.03
N VAL A 687 -27.87 4.43 36.61
CA VAL A 687 -28.14 5.51 35.64
C VAL A 687 -28.67 5.00 34.30
N THR A 688 -28.22 3.83 33.84
CA THR A 688 -28.69 3.23 32.58
C THR A 688 -30.09 2.60 32.68
N PHE A 689 -30.56 2.22 33.87
CA PHE A 689 -31.87 1.61 34.09
C PHE A 689 -33.00 2.64 34.22
N ASP A 690 -32.71 3.87 34.67
CA ASP A 690 -33.71 4.94 34.87
C ASP A 690 -34.00 5.76 33.59
N GLY A 691 -33.26 5.50 32.49
CA GLY A 691 -33.40 6.18 31.20
C GLY A 691 -34.56 5.72 30.31
N GLY A 692 -35.40 4.78 30.76
CA GLY A 692 -36.51 4.29 29.94
C GLY A 692 -37.47 3.34 30.62
N VAL A 693 -38.38 3.85 31.46
CA VAL A 693 -39.65 3.18 31.76
C VAL A 693 -40.76 4.23 31.90
N THR A 694 -41.66 4.28 30.93
CA THR A 694 -43.02 4.82 31.10
C THR A 694 -43.88 3.72 31.71
N GLU A 695 -44.54 4.03 32.82
CA GLU A 695 -45.48 3.14 33.51
C GLU A 695 -46.61 2.68 32.59
N HIS A 696 -46.93 1.38 32.58
CA HIS A 696 -48.32 0.93 32.45
C HIS A 696 -48.56 -0.38 33.22
N THR A 697 -49.44 -0.25 34.20
CA THR A 697 -50.15 -1.27 34.98
C THR A 697 -51.02 -2.18 34.09
N TYR A 698 -51.07 -3.50 34.35
CA TYR A 698 -52.30 -4.32 34.57
C TYR A 698 -52.04 -5.85 34.51
N GLY A 699 -52.44 -6.55 35.58
CA GLY A 699 -53.35 -7.72 35.62
C GLY A 699 -53.06 -9.06 34.88
N ASN A 700 -52.97 -10.12 35.70
CA ASN A 700 -53.12 -11.59 35.52
C ASN A 700 -53.68 -12.21 34.21
N GLU A 701 -53.02 -13.35 33.87
CA GLU A 701 -53.48 -14.65 33.33
C GLU A 701 -54.60 -14.75 32.27
N VAL A 702 -54.30 -15.36 31.11
CA VAL A 702 -54.85 -16.65 30.60
C VAL A 702 -54.55 -16.81 29.09
N THR A 703 -53.95 -17.97 28.77
CA THR A 703 -53.84 -18.78 27.53
C THR A 703 -54.12 -18.23 26.11
N SER A 704 -53.14 -18.51 25.24
CA SER A 704 -53.24 -19.12 23.88
C SER A 704 -53.99 -18.39 22.75
N ASN A 705 -53.25 -17.88 21.75
CA ASN A 705 -53.06 -18.53 20.43
C ASN A 705 -52.61 -17.54 19.34
N VAL A 706 -51.45 -17.85 18.75
CA VAL A 706 -51.11 -17.88 17.32
C VAL A 706 -51.63 -16.75 16.42
N ALA A 707 -50.70 -15.93 15.93
CA ALA A 707 -50.58 -15.61 14.50
C ALA A 707 -49.11 -15.36 14.15
N GLU A 708 -48.59 -16.25 13.30
CA GLU A 708 -47.28 -16.20 12.69
C GLU A 708 -47.14 -15.00 11.74
N THR A 709 -45.97 -14.37 11.73
CA THR A 709 -45.29 -14.03 10.46
C THR A 709 -43.79 -13.92 10.68
N ASN A 710 -43.11 -14.97 10.20
CA ASN A 710 -41.72 -15.09 9.78
C ASN A 710 -40.96 -13.79 9.44
N VAL A 711 -39.79 -13.57 10.06
CA VAL A 711 -38.51 -13.39 9.35
C VAL A 711 -37.39 -14.03 10.20
N LYS A 712 -36.69 -14.98 9.59
CA LYS A 712 -35.59 -15.79 10.13
C LYS A 712 -34.28 -15.00 10.21
N VAL A 713 -33.56 -15.11 11.33
CA VAL A 713 -32.12 -15.41 11.34
C VAL A 713 -31.89 -16.43 12.46
N SER A 714 -31.54 -17.65 12.06
CA SER A 714 -31.26 -18.77 12.95
C SER A 714 -29.79 -18.77 13.35
N ASP A 715 -29.58 -19.01 14.64
CA ASP A 715 -28.34 -19.48 15.24
C ASP A 715 -27.75 -20.68 14.51
N THR A 716 -26.42 -20.76 14.47
CA THR A 716 -25.71 -22.05 14.44
C THR A 716 -24.31 -21.93 15.06
N VAL A 717 -24.26 -21.73 16.38
CA VAL A 717 -23.10 -22.16 17.18
C VAL A 717 -23.66 -22.82 18.45
N LYS A 718 -23.79 -24.15 18.38
CA LYS A 718 -23.78 -25.13 19.47
C LYS A 718 -24.40 -26.42 18.93
N ASN A 719 -23.54 -27.33 18.46
CA ASN A 719 -23.68 -28.79 18.54
C ASN A 719 -22.69 -29.45 17.57
N ALA A 720 -21.53 -29.86 18.07
CA ALA A 720 -20.73 -30.92 17.45
C ALA A 720 -19.74 -31.52 18.46
N GLN A 721 -20.24 -32.33 19.39
CA GLN A 721 -19.48 -33.46 19.94
C GLN A 721 -20.46 -34.59 20.24
N GLN A 722 -20.11 -35.80 19.78
CA GLN A 722 -20.79 -37.10 19.88
C GLN A 722 -21.93 -37.39 18.86
N SER A 723 -21.58 -37.96 17.71
CA SER A 723 -21.70 -39.43 17.52
C SER A 723 -21.20 -39.83 16.12
N SER A 724 -20.31 -40.82 16.07
CA SER A 724 -19.94 -41.52 14.85
C SER A 724 -20.48 -42.95 14.92
N ARG A 725 -21.13 -43.44 13.85
CA ARG A 725 -21.20 -44.87 13.52
C ARG A 725 -21.51 -45.11 12.03
N LYS A 726 -20.48 -45.67 11.37
CA LYS A 726 -20.46 -46.75 10.36
C LYS A 726 -20.96 -46.51 8.90
N THR A 727 -19.96 -46.35 8.00
CA THR A 727 -19.60 -47.11 6.75
C THR A 727 -20.63 -47.39 5.64
N PRO A 728 -20.25 -47.72 4.37
CA PRO A 728 -18.92 -47.78 3.71
C PRO A 728 -18.86 -46.92 2.40
N SER A 729 -17.70 -46.53 1.83
CA SER A 729 -16.88 -47.39 0.95
C SER A 729 -15.76 -46.60 0.24
N LEU A 730 -14.57 -47.24 0.19
CA LEU A 730 -13.49 -47.26 -0.82
C LEU A 730 -13.11 -46.01 -1.64
N ASN A 731 -11.86 -45.72 -1.99
CA ASN A 731 -10.49 -46.12 -1.62
C ASN A 731 -9.59 -45.29 -2.56
N SER A 732 -8.61 -44.54 -2.06
CA SER A 732 -7.27 -44.41 -2.70
C SER A 732 -6.29 -43.71 -1.74
N GLU A 733 -5.60 -44.54 -0.99
CA GLU A 733 -4.19 -44.51 -0.58
C GLU A 733 -3.51 -43.18 -0.19
N THR A 734 -3.32 -43.14 1.13
CA THR A 734 -2.57 -42.32 2.07
C THR A 734 -1.07 -42.14 1.77
N PHE A 735 -0.54 -40.96 2.11
CA PHE A 735 0.81 -40.78 2.69
C PHE A 735 0.64 -40.03 4.02
N ASP A 736 1.31 -40.55 5.04
CA ASP A 736 1.09 -40.28 6.47
C ASP A 736 1.39 -38.85 6.93
N ASP A 737 0.49 -38.34 7.75
CA ASP A 737 0.49 -37.06 8.44
C ASP A 737 1.19 -37.23 9.82
N TRP A 738 2.21 -36.43 10.10
CA TRP A 738 2.78 -36.26 11.44
C TRP A 738 2.24 -34.95 12.00
N SER A 739 1.37 -35.06 13.00
CA SER A 739 0.95 -33.95 13.85
C SER A 739 2.07 -33.64 14.84
N ASP A 740 2.73 -32.50 14.65
CA ASP A 740 3.50 -31.84 15.71
C ASP A 740 2.71 -30.59 16.16
N ASP A 741 2.26 -30.64 17.42
CA ASP A 741 1.90 -29.48 18.22
C ASP A 741 3.16 -28.62 18.39
N ASP A 742 3.19 -27.43 17.79
CA ASP A 742 4.11 -26.32 18.15
C ASP A 742 3.60 -25.00 17.51
N GLU A 743 2.52 -24.42 18.07
CA GLU A 743 2.29 -22.97 18.03
C GLU A 743 2.53 -22.41 19.43
N ASP A 744 3.73 -21.89 19.67
CA ASP A 744 4.06 -20.84 20.64
C ASP A 744 5.60 -20.71 20.73
N LEU A 745 6.20 -19.71 20.06
CA LEU A 745 7.63 -19.45 20.23
C LEU A 745 7.98 -17.95 20.27
N PHE A 746 7.69 -17.35 21.43
CA PHE A 746 8.75 -16.62 22.14
C PHE A 746 9.81 -17.65 22.56
N GLY A 747 10.96 -17.71 21.88
CA GLY A 747 12.03 -18.63 22.24
C GLY A 747 13.28 -18.52 21.38
N VAL A 748 14.41 -18.35 22.06
CA VAL A 748 15.77 -18.12 21.57
C VAL A 748 16.40 -19.39 20.96
N GLU A 749 17.00 -19.28 19.78
CA GLU A 749 17.96 -20.27 19.28
C GLU A 749 19.36 -20.07 19.92
N THR A 750 19.89 -21.15 20.47
CA THR A 750 21.28 -21.24 20.97
C THR A 750 22.20 -21.78 19.88
N LYS A 751 23.27 -21.02 19.58
CA LYS A 751 24.38 -21.45 18.72
C LYS A 751 25.05 -22.72 19.26
N LYS A 752 25.11 -23.78 18.45
CA LYS A 752 26.04 -24.91 18.66
C LYS A 752 27.35 -24.65 17.91
N GLN A 753 28.45 -24.63 18.65
CA GLN A 753 29.81 -24.76 18.12
C GLN A 753 30.08 -26.22 17.72
N ASN A 754 30.80 -26.37 16.61
CA ASN A 754 31.30 -27.62 16.05
C ASN A 754 32.21 -28.38 17.02
N ALA A 755 31.98 -29.69 17.14
CA ALA A 755 33.02 -30.67 17.47
C ALA A 755 32.77 -31.97 16.70
N GLU A 756 33.76 -32.36 15.91
CA GLU A 756 33.82 -33.60 15.13
C GLU A 756 33.80 -34.85 16.03
N LYS A 757 33.13 -35.93 15.59
CA LYS A 757 33.78 -37.22 15.25
C LYS A 757 32.80 -38.32 14.80
N ASN A 758 33.19 -38.95 13.69
CA ASN A 758 32.74 -40.18 13.07
C ASN A 758 32.34 -41.35 14.00
N LYS A 759 31.29 -42.11 13.64
CA LYS A 759 31.40 -43.52 13.18
C LYS A 759 30.07 -44.16 12.75
N GLU A 760 30.24 -45.16 11.90
CA GLU A 760 29.32 -45.86 11.00
C GLU A 760 28.34 -46.91 11.61
N ARG A 761 27.23 -47.09 10.87
CA ARG A 761 26.52 -48.33 10.44
C ARG A 761 25.81 -49.27 11.45
N THR A 762 24.49 -49.38 11.18
CA THR A 762 23.44 -50.41 11.42
C THR A 762 23.86 -51.90 11.30
N PRO A 763 23.05 -52.96 11.64
CA PRO A 763 21.57 -53.01 11.64
C PRO A 763 20.78 -53.91 12.67
N LYS A 764 19.48 -53.60 12.76
CA LYS A 764 18.23 -54.41 12.96
C LYS A 764 18.25 -55.76 13.73
N GLN A 765 17.28 -55.92 14.63
CA GLN A 765 16.36 -57.08 14.63
C GLN A 765 15.00 -56.79 15.31
N THR A 766 13.95 -57.30 14.66
CA THR A 766 12.49 -57.20 14.92
C THR A 766 11.94 -58.50 15.49
N SER A 767 10.95 -58.41 16.40
CA SER A 767 9.81 -59.33 16.64
C SER A 767 9.24 -59.03 18.05
N THR A 768 7.97 -59.15 18.46
CA THR A 768 6.64 -59.54 17.91
C THR A 768 5.59 -59.28 19.04
N SER A 769 4.46 -58.63 18.72
CA SER A 769 3.06 -58.80 19.22
C SER A 769 2.68 -59.05 20.71
N LEU A 770 1.88 -58.10 21.29
CA LEU A 770 0.55 -58.14 22.01
C LEU A 770 0.07 -59.39 22.82
N PRO A 771 -0.95 -59.29 23.72
CA PRO A 771 -1.37 -58.24 24.68
C PRO A 771 -1.73 -58.77 26.11
N GLY A 772 -1.77 -57.89 27.12
CA GLY A 772 -2.58 -58.06 28.34
C GLY A 772 -1.99 -58.93 29.47
N SER A 773 -1.21 -58.31 30.36
CA SER A 773 -1.06 -58.76 31.76
C SER A 773 -0.69 -57.58 32.64
N VAL A 774 -1.31 -57.52 33.82
CA VAL A 774 -1.24 -56.47 34.83
C VAL A 774 -0.10 -56.76 35.82
N ASN A 775 0.36 -55.70 36.51
CA ASN A 775 1.41 -55.58 37.54
C ASN A 775 2.83 -55.42 36.93
N GLY A 776 3.66 -54.46 37.29
CA GLY A 776 3.72 -53.51 38.41
C GLY A 776 5.20 -53.19 38.60
N GLU A 777 5.49 -51.99 39.12
CA GLU A 777 6.80 -51.52 39.60
C GLU A 777 7.76 -50.83 38.61
N HIS A 778 7.78 -49.49 38.77
CA HIS A 778 8.93 -48.58 38.90
C HIS A 778 10.33 -49.12 38.55
N HIS A 779 11.14 -48.29 37.88
CA HIS A 779 12.43 -47.82 38.41
C HIS A 779 12.87 -46.51 37.74
N PHE A 780 12.90 -45.47 38.57
CA PHE A 780 13.54 -44.17 38.34
C PHE A 780 15.05 -44.35 38.52
N GLY A 781 15.86 -43.80 37.62
CA GLY A 781 17.30 -43.64 37.79
C GLY A 781 17.66 -42.16 37.92
N GLY A 782 17.92 -41.70 39.16
CA GLY A 782 18.50 -40.40 39.50
C GLY A 782 20.00 -40.31 39.18
N ILE A 783 20.67 -39.15 39.26
CA ILE A 783 21.14 -38.43 40.47
C ILE A 783 21.49 -36.98 40.01
N GLN A 784 20.96 -35.85 40.52
CA GLN A 784 20.89 -35.22 41.85
C GLN A 784 22.10 -34.32 42.23
N SER A 785 21.87 -33.02 42.42
CA SER A 785 22.36 -32.16 43.54
C SER A 785 21.69 -30.78 43.41
N SER A 786 21.21 -30.06 44.43
CA SER A 786 21.26 -30.21 45.89
C SER A 786 20.30 -29.19 46.53
N ILE A 787 19.30 -29.63 47.30
CA ILE A 787 18.68 -28.82 48.37
C ILE A 787 18.49 -29.72 49.59
N LYS A 788 19.01 -29.26 50.74
CA LYS A 788 19.01 -29.92 52.05
C LYS A 788 17.57 -30.04 52.61
N ALA A 789 17.26 -31.23 53.13
CA ALA A 789 16.04 -31.54 53.88
C ALA A 789 16.24 -31.42 55.40
N LEU A 790 15.16 -31.07 56.14
CA LEU A 790 14.68 -31.77 57.36
C LEU A 790 13.42 -31.08 57.95
N PRO A 791 12.58 -31.75 58.78
CA PRO A 791 11.84 -33.00 58.55
C PRO A 791 10.31 -32.81 58.64
N SER A 792 9.55 -33.59 57.86
CA SER A 792 8.12 -33.82 58.10
C SER A 792 7.93 -35.12 58.89
N GLY A 793 7.22 -35.03 60.01
CA GLY A 793 6.66 -36.16 60.74
C GLY A 793 5.15 -36.23 60.55
N VAL A 794 4.71 -37.26 59.82
CA VAL A 794 3.54 -38.14 60.09
C VAL A 794 2.20 -37.50 60.52
N LEU A 795 1.14 -37.69 59.73
CA LEU A 795 0.04 -38.66 59.98
C LEU A 795 -1.15 -38.36 59.04
N GLY A 796 -1.61 -39.35 58.28
CA GLY A 796 -2.73 -39.21 57.34
C GLY A 796 -4.12 -39.23 57.98
N LEU A 797 -5.13 -38.92 57.15
CA LEU A 797 -6.53 -39.41 57.13
C LEU A 797 -7.33 -38.56 56.09
N PRO A 798 -8.55 -38.96 55.66
CA PRO A 798 -8.86 -39.95 54.63
C PRO A 798 -9.46 -39.31 53.36
N ALA A 799 -9.61 -40.09 52.29
CA ALA A 799 -10.38 -39.71 51.10
C ALA A 799 -11.87 -39.52 51.48
N ILE A 800 -12.42 -38.32 51.22
CA ILE A 800 -13.85 -38.03 51.34
C ILE A 800 -14.52 -38.39 50.01
N ASP A 801 -15.54 -39.25 50.15
CA ASP A 801 -16.45 -39.73 49.13
C ASP A 801 -17.28 -38.57 48.55
N LYS A 802 -17.10 -38.25 47.26
CA LYS A 802 -17.92 -37.27 46.54
C LYS A 802 -19.28 -37.90 46.21
N GLY A 803 -20.17 -37.95 47.20
CA GLY A 803 -21.47 -38.59 47.03
C GLY A 803 -22.68 -37.91 47.68
N LYS A 804 -22.52 -36.98 48.64
CA LYS A 804 -23.67 -36.49 49.42
C LYS A 804 -23.73 -34.99 49.78
N ASP A 805 -22.83 -34.15 49.30
CA ASP A 805 -22.83 -32.73 49.68
C ASP A 805 -23.55 -31.80 48.68
N TYR A 806 -24.03 -32.34 47.53
CA TYR A 806 -24.78 -31.54 46.55
C TYR A 806 -26.26 -31.31 46.93
N GLU A 807 -26.81 -32.01 47.91
CA GLU A 807 -28.21 -31.84 48.33
C GLU A 807 -28.41 -30.88 49.52
N GLU A 808 -27.37 -30.54 50.28
CA GLU A 808 -27.50 -29.61 51.42
C GLU A 808 -27.34 -28.13 51.05
N MET A 809 -26.80 -27.80 49.87
CA MET A 809 -26.67 -26.39 49.43
C MET A 809 -27.96 -25.80 48.81
N SER A 810 -28.98 -26.64 48.57
CA SER A 810 -30.27 -26.22 47.98
C SER A 810 -31.43 -26.06 48.98
N ARG A 811 -31.19 -26.10 50.31
CA ARG A 811 -32.25 -26.01 51.33
C ARG A 811 -32.15 -24.83 52.32
N LEU A 812 -31.48 -23.74 51.96
CA LEU A 812 -31.68 -22.42 52.58
C LEU A 812 -32.28 -21.42 51.58
N GLY A 813 -33.50 -21.71 51.13
CA GLY A 813 -34.32 -20.76 50.38
C GLY A 813 -34.96 -19.72 51.31
N ALA A 814 -34.16 -18.81 51.85
CA ALA A 814 -34.61 -17.53 52.40
C ALA A 814 -33.41 -16.58 52.49
N VAL A 815 -33.16 -15.82 51.42
CA VAL A 815 -32.21 -14.70 51.47
C VAL A 815 -32.81 -13.65 52.41
N PRO A 816 -32.11 -13.22 53.48
CA PRO A 816 -32.65 -12.19 54.36
C PRO A 816 -32.90 -10.90 53.57
N MET A 817 -34.08 -10.32 53.74
CA MET A 817 -34.44 -9.03 53.15
C MET A 817 -33.52 -7.97 53.79
N VAL A 818 -32.53 -7.48 53.04
CA VAL A 818 -31.62 -6.42 53.52
C VAL A 818 -32.40 -5.11 53.57
N ILE A 819 -32.54 -4.54 54.78
CA ILE A 819 -33.19 -3.25 55.01
C ILE A 819 -32.11 -2.17 54.98
N PHE A 820 -32.11 -1.35 53.93
CA PHE A 820 -31.24 -0.19 53.82
C PHE A 820 -31.79 0.98 54.62
N SER A 821 -30.92 1.78 55.24
CA SER A 821 -31.31 2.97 56.00
C SER A 821 -31.72 4.15 55.09
N SER A 822 -31.26 4.16 53.84
CA SER A 822 -31.59 5.18 52.82
C SER A 822 -32.12 4.55 51.52
N PRO A 823 -33.09 5.19 50.82
CA PRO A 823 -33.53 4.74 49.50
C PRO A 823 -32.40 4.80 48.47
N LEU A 824 -31.44 5.71 48.61
CA LEU A 824 -30.30 5.86 47.70
C LEU A 824 -29.26 4.74 47.86
N SER A 825 -29.17 4.11 49.05
CA SER A 825 -28.33 2.93 49.29
C SER A 825 -28.76 1.74 48.42
N LYS A 826 -30.03 1.69 47.97
CA LYS A 826 -30.49 0.67 47.00
C LYS A 826 -29.81 0.81 45.64
N HIS A 827 -29.38 2.01 45.24
CA HIS A 827 -28.73 2.27 43.95
C HIS A 827 -27.27 1.79 43.93
N LEU A 828 -26.60 1.77 45.08
CA LEU A 828 -25.21 1.30 45.22
C LEU A 828 -25.12 -0.17 45.65
N ASN A 829 -26.22 -0.91 45.57
CA ASN A 829 -26.31 -2.27 46.06
C ASN A 829 -25.60 -3.26 45.14
N VAL A 830 -24.88 -4.23 45.72
CA VAL A 830 -24.28 -5.33 44.96
C VAL A 830 -25.35 -6.36 44.55
N PRO A 831 -25.24 -6.96 43.35
CA PRO A 831 -26.10 -8.06 42.89
C PRO A 831 -26.24 -9.17 43.92
N GLN A 832 -27.44 -9.75 44.02
CA GLN A 832 -27.73 -10.82 45.00
C GLN A 832 -26.81 -12.02 44.84
N GLU A 833 -26.44 -12.34 43.60
CA GLU A 833 -25.54 -13.43 43.24
C GLU A 833 -24.10 -13.27 43.75
N TRP A 834 -23.68 -12.04 44.09
CA TRP A 834 -22.32 -11.76 44.57
C TRP A 834 -22.23 -11.84 46.10
N ARG A 835 -23.37 -11.99 46.80
CA ARG A 835 -23.45 -11.94 48.28
C ARG A 835 -23.10 -13.27 48.96
N SER A 836 -23.27 -14.39 48.27
CA SER A 836 -22.96 -15.73 48.79
C SER A 836 -21.55 -16.14 48.37
N GLY A 837 -20.54 -15.76 49.16
CA GLY A 837 -19.14 -16.07 48.87
C GLY A 837 -18.70 -17.46 49.35
N PRO A 838 -17.63 -18.03 48.76
CA PRO A 838 -17.16 -19.39 49.03
C PRO A 838 -16.22 -19.52 50.25
N LEU A 839 -15.82 -18.41 50.90
CA LEU A 839 -14.87 -18.44 52.01
C LEU A 839 -15.53 -18.88 53.34
N GLN A 840 -14.83 -19.70 54.13
CA GLN A 840 -15.25 -20.09 55.48
C GLN A 840 -15.37 -18.86 56.40
N GLY A 841 -16.44 -18.80 57.21
CA GLY A 841 -16.78 -17.63 58.04
C GLY A 841 -15.69 -17.18 59.02
N SER A 842 -14.83 -18.09 59.51
CA SER A 842 -13.71 -17.74 60.41
C SER A 842 -12.59 -16.98 59.70
N LYS A 843 -12.23 -17.35 58.45
CA LYS A 843 -11.26 -16.63 57.62
C LYS A 843 -11.82 -15.29 57.15
N MET A 844 -13.11 -15.24 56.81
CA MET A 844 -13.80 -14.01 56.41
C MET A 844 -13.75 -12.95 57.52
N ASN A 845 -14.01 -13.33 58.78
CA ASN A 845 -13.97 -12.41 59.92
C ASN A 845 -12.57 -11.84 60.20
N GLN A 846 -11.49 -12.51 59.76
CA GLN A 846 -10.13 -11.98 59.84
C GLN A 846 -9.87 -10.97 58.71
N LEU A 847 -10.34 -11.28 57.50
CA LEU A 847 -10.17 -10.43 56.32
C LEU A 847 -10.98 -9.13 56.41
N ILE A 848 -12.22 -9.17 56.90
CA ILE A 848 -13.07 -7.97 57.05
C ILE A 848 -12.39 -6.89 57.91
N LYS A 849 -11.54 -7.26 58.87
CA LYS A 849 -10.77 -6.29 59.68
C LYS A 849 -9.75 -5.47 58.89
N LEU A 850 -9.37 -5.92 57.70
CA LEU A 850 -8.46 -5.22 56.78
C LEU A 850 -9.19 -4.26 55.83
N PHE A 851 -10.53 -4.20 55.90
CA PHE A 851 -11.32 -3.36 55.02
C PHE A 851 -11.12 -1.86 55.32
N PRO A 852 -10.79 -1.02 54.32
CA PRO A 852 -10.51 0.39 54.53
C PRO A 852 -11.82 1.21 54.61
N GLU A 853 -12.47 1.22 55.77
CA GLU A 853 -13.74 1.94 56.00
C GLU A 853 -13.65 3.44 55.70
N GLY A 854 -12.54 4.09 56.10
CA GLY A 854 -12.33 5.52 55.84
C GLY A 854 -12.27 5.86 54.35
N TRP A 855 -11.67 4.97 53.54
CA TRP A 855 -11.63 5.11 52.08
C TRP A 855 -13.01 4.89 51.47
N TYR A 856 -13.75 3.87 51.91
CA TYR A 856 -15.12 3.61 51.46
C TYR A 856 -16.04 4.83 51.63
N LYS A 857 -16.03 5.44 52.83
CA LYS A 857 -16.82 6.65 53.11
C LYS A 857 -16.40 7.82 52.23
N PHE A 858 -15.11 7.99 51.99
CA PHE A 858 -14.56 9.02 51.10
C PHE A 858 -14.97 8.82 49.63
N VAL A 859 -14.97 7.59 49.11
CA VAL A 859 -15.41 7.33 47.73
C VAL A 859 -16.90 7.66 47.58
N ILE A 860 -17.74 7.29 48.55
CA ILE A 860 -19.17 7.62 48.53
C ILE A 860 -19.44 9.12 48.49
N SER A 861 -18.64 9.95 49.19
CA SER A 861 -18.83 11.40 49.14
C SER A 861 -18.47 12.03 47.80
N ARG A 862 -17.73 11.31 46.93
CA ARG A 862 -17.34 11.78 45.59
C ARG A 862 -18.23 11.24 44.47
N LEU A 863 -19.05 10.23 44.73
CA LEU A 863 -19.96 9.67 43.72
C LEU A 863 -21.11 10.65 43.46
N ASP A 864 -21.35 10.96 42.18
CA ASP A 864 -22.54 11.71 41.75
C ASP A 864 -23.76 10.78 41.75
N ILE A 865 -24.42 10.67 42.90
CA ILE A 865 -25.55 9.76 43.14
C ILE A 865 -26.89 10.39 42.69
N GLY A 866 -26.89 11.58 42.08
CA GLY A 866 -28.11 12.21 41.56
C GLY A 866 -27.87 13.45 40.72
N GLY A 867 -28.25 13.41 39.45
CA GLY A 867 -27.99 14.44 38.43
C GLY A 867 -28.70 15.79 38.59
N LYS A 868 -28.63 16.43 39.75
CA LYS A 868 -28.94 17.85 39.91
C LYS A 868 -27.89 18.49 40.82
N GLU A 869 -27.24 19.52 40.28
CA GLU A 869 -26.38 20.45 41.02
C GLU A 869 -27.08 20.86 42.34
N GLY A 870 -26.53 20.41 43.48
CA GLY A 870 -26.87 20.90 44.82
C GLY A 870 -27.93 20.13 45.61
N GLY A 871 -27.71 18.86 45.95
CA GLY A 871 -28.43 18.14 47.02
C GLY A 871 -27.70 18.20 48.39
N PRO A 872 -28.43 18.25 49.53
CA PRO A 872 -27.88 18.57 50.86
C PRO A 872 -26.93 17.48 51.41
N SER A 873 -25.84 17.93 52.05
CA SER A 873 -24.81 17.12 52.72
C SER A 873 -25.35 15.97 53.57
N ASP A 874 -26.52 16.16 54.16
CA ASP A 874 -27.16 15.25 55.11
C ASP A 874 -27.59 13.92 54.46
N ILE A 875 -27.84 13.91 53.14
CA ILE A 875 -28.26 12.72 52.40
C ILE A 875 -27.08 11.78 52.13
N ILE A 876 -25.90 12.35 51.83
CA ILE A 876 -24.66 11.60 51.63
C ILE A 876 -24.21 10.99 52.96
N GLU A 877 -24.34 11.75 54.05
CA GLU A 877 -24.04 11.27 55.41
C GLU A 877 -24.93 10.08 55.81
N GLY A 878 -26.20 10.06 55.39
CA GLY A 878 -27.12 8.94 55.59
C GLY A 878 -26.73 7.65 54.84
N VAL A 879 -26.09 7.76 53.67
CA VAL A 879 -25.58 6.60 52.89
C VAL A 879 -24.22 6.14 53.43
N GLN A 880 -23.36 7.05 53.89
CA GLN A 880 -22.06 6.74 54.48
C GLN A 880 -22.15 5.96 55.80
N ASN A 881 -23.25 6.12 56.53
CA ASN A 881 -23.50 5.46 57.81
C ASN A 881 -24.45 4.25 57.69
N ASP A 882 -24.74 3.79 56.48
CA ASP A 882 -25.53 2.56 56.26
C ASP A 882 -24.66 1.31 56.47
N ASP A 883 -24.70 0.77 57.69
CA ASP A 883 -23.96 -0.43 58.08
C ASP A 883 -24.28 -1.64 57.17
N SER A 884 -25.51 -1.73 56.66
CA SER A 884 -25.93 -2.85 55.81
C SER A 884 -25.25 -2.82 54.45
N LEU A 885 -25.09 -1.62 53.86
CA LEU A 885 -24.42 -1.42 52.59
C LEU A 885 -22.90 -1.63 52.73
N LEU A 886 -22.30 -1.09 53.81
CA LEU A 886 -20.89 -1.26 54.12
C LEU A 886 -20.54 -2.75 54.30
N GLN A 887 -21.35 -3.52 55.04
CA GLN A 887 -21.14 -4.95 55.25
C GLN A 887 -21.24 -5.77 53.95
N LEU A 888 -22.17 -5.42 53.05
CA LEU A 888 -22.31 -6.10 51.75
C LEU A 888 -21.09 -5.87 50.84
N HIS A 889 -20.61 -4.62 50.75
CA HIS A 889 -19.40 -4.29 49.99
C HIS A 889 -18.15 -4.91 50.62
N ALA A 890 -18.00 -4.85 51.95
CA ALA A 890 -16.89 -5.46 52.66
C ALA A 890 -16.85 -6.99 52.45
N CYS A 891 -17.99 -7.68 52.57
CA CYS A 891 -18.07 -9.12 52.28
C CYS A 891 -17.68 -9.43 50.83
N THR A 892 -18.18 -8.67 49.86
CA THR A 892 -17.90 -8.93 48.43
C THR A 892 -16.42 -8.69 48.10
N VAL A 893 -15.87 -7.55 48.53
CA VAL A 893 -14.46 -7.18 48.33
C VAL A 893 -13.53 -8.19 48.99
N MET A 894 -13.79 -8.57 50.24
CA MET A 894 -12.93 -9.49 50.96
C MET A 894 -13.05 -10.94 50.46
N ASN A 895 -14.20 -11.34 49.92
CA ASN A 895 -14.32 -12.60 49.18
C ASN A 895 -13.40 -12.60 47.96
N CYS A 896 -13.48 -11.57 47.12
CA CYS A 896 -12.60 -11.44 45.96
C CYS A 896 -11.13 -11.38 46.38
N TYR A 897 -10.76 -10.57 47.38
CA TYR A 897 -9.39 -10.47 47.89
C TYR A 897 -8.85 -11.81 48.41
N GLY A 898 -9.65 -12.54 49.19
CA GLY A 898 -9.28 -13.83 49.74
C GLY A 898 -9.01 -14.89 48.66
N LEU A 899 -9.75 -14.84 47.55
CA LEU A 899 -9.59 -15.74 46.41
C LEU A 899 -8.40 -15.39 45.51
N THR A 900 -8.05 -14.10 45.39
CA THR A 900 -6.97 -13.66 44.49
C THR A 900 -5.60 -13.62 45.18
N LEU A 901 -5.49 -12.97 46.34
CA LEU A 901 -4.22 -12.66 47.00
C LEU A 901 -4.12 -13.19 48.45
N GLY A 902 -5.20 -13.77 48.99
CA GLY A 902 -5.39 -13.95 50.44
C GLY A 902 -5.50 -15.38 50.98
N ALA A 903 -5.30 -16.45 50.20
CA ALA A 903 -5.58 -17.80 50.69
C ALA A 903 -4.47 -18.48 51.53
N GLU A 904 -3.19 -18.11 51.35
CA GLU A 904 -2.06 -18.62 52.14
C GLU A 904 -0.86 -17.68 51.96
N SER A 905 -0.01 -17.56 52.99
CA SER A 905 1.14 -16.66 53.07
C SER A 905 2.29 -16.94 52.07
N SER A 906 2.02 -17.62 50.95
CA SER A 906 3.00 -17.82 49.90
C SER A 906 3.35 -16.47 49.28
N VAL A 907 4.62 -16.11 49.40
CA VAL A 907 5.29 -14.97 48.78
C VAL A 907 4.67 -14.66 47.42
N THR A 908 4.12 -13.46 47.26
CA THR A 908 3.72 -12.92 45.95
C THR A 908 4.98 -12.82 45.10
N ASN A 909 5.32 -13.89 44.39
CA ASN A 909 6.39 -13.88 43.42
C ASN A 909 5.94 -13.00 42.23
N PRO A 910 6.83 -12.21 41.61
CA PRO A 910 6.62 -11.57 40.32
C PRO A 910 5.81 -12.38 39.31
N ASN A 911 6.07 -13.69 39.19
CA ASN A 911 5.33 -14.56 38.28
C ASN A 911 3.85 -14.70 38.65
N CYS A 912 3.52 -14.76 39.94
CA CYS A 912 2.15 -14.79 40.41
C CYS A 912 1.41 -13.48 40.08
N VAL A 913 2.09 -12.34 40.25
CA VAL A 913 1.55 -11.01 39.88
C VAL A 913 1.29 -10.92 38.38
N TYR A 914 2.22 -11.41 37.56
CA TYR A 914 2.08 -11.45 36.11
C TYR A 914 0.89 -12.32 35.67
N ARG A 915 0.78 -13.56 36.18
CA ARG A 915 -0.35 -14.45 35.87
C ARG A 915 -1.69 -13.85 36.27
N MET A 916 -1.75 -13.23 37.45
CA MET A 916 -2.95 -12.53 37.91
C MET A 916 -3.32 -11.34 37.00
N TYR A 917 -2.32 -10.59 36.51
CA TYR A 917 -2.53 -9.50 35.55
C TYR A 917 -3.10 -10.01 34.22
N CYS A 918 -2.63 -11.18 33.77
CA CYS A 918 -3.15 -11.88 32.58
C CYS A 918 -4.57 -12.43 32.75
N GLY A 919 -5.05 -12.57 33.99
CA GLY A 919 -6.34 -13.21 34.30
C GLY A 919 -6.22 -14.68 34.67
N ASP A 920 -5.00 -15.23 34.71
CA ASP A 920 -4.70 -16.60 35.13
C ASP A 920 -4.62 -16.68 36.66
N LEU A 921 -5.78 -16.84 37.28
CA LEU A 921 -5.88 -17.02 38.73
C LEU A 921 -5.31 -18.38 39.17
N PRO A 922 -4.56 -18.45 40.28
CA PRO A 922 -4.19 -19.72 40.88
C PRO A 922 -5.45 -20.48 41.34
N TRP A 923 -5.45 -21.80 41.14
CA TRP A 923 -6.60 -22.64 41.50
C TRP A 923 -6.87 -22.58 43.01
N THR A 924 -8.09 -22.17 43.37
CA THR A 924 -8.61 -22.18 44.74
C THR A 924 -10.01 -22.76 44.75
N ILE A 925 -10.47 -23.26 45.90
CA ILE A 925 -11.80 -23.89 46.06
C ILE A 925 -12.95 -22.92 45.69
N GLY A 926 -12.71 -21.61 45.72
CA GLY A 926 -13.69 -20.60 45.31
C GLY A 926 -13.42 -19.92 43.97
N LEU A 927 -12.45 -20.40 43.18
CA LEU A 927 -12.19 -19.87 41.84
C LEU A 927 -13.38 -20.10 40.92
N ASP A 928 -13.98 -21.30 40.97
CA ASP A 928 -15.15 -21.67 40.17
C ASP A 928 -16.32 -20.68 40.38
N TRP A 929 -16.53 -20.25 41.63
CA TRP A 929 -17.54 -19.22 41.96
C TRP A 929 -17.26 -17.87 41.28
N LEU A 930 -16.01 -17.42 41.25
CA LEU A 930 -15.65 -16.15 40.60
C LEU A 930 -15.72 -16.27 39.07
N SER A 931 -15.27 -17.41 38.52
CA SER A 931 -15.29 -17.68 37.09
C SER A 931 -16.72 -17.83 36.52
N GLU A 932 -17.67 -18.36 37.29
CA GLU A 932 -19.10 -18.36 36.93
C GLU A 932 -19.69 -16.94 36.84
N LYS A 933 -19.13 -15.96 37.56
CA LYS A 933 -19.58 -14.57 37.59
C LYS A 933 -18.72 -13.69 36.69
N SER A 934 -18.95 -13.77 35.37
CA SER A 934 -18.18 -13.03 34.35
C SER A 934 -18.01 -11.54 34.66
N ASP A 935 -19.07 -10.86 35.07
CA ASP A 935 -19.05 -9.41 35.34
C ASP A 935 -18.16 -9.08 36.54
N LEU A 936 -18.29 -9.85 37.63
CA LEU A 936 -17.49 -9.65 38.84
C LEU A 936 -16.02 -9.97 38.56
N PHE A 937 -15.75 -11.04 37.82
CA PHE A 937 -14.39 -11.41 37.42
C PHE A 937 -13.70 -10.30 36.61
N GLN A 938 -14.40 -9.69 35.64
CA GLN A 938 -13.85 -8.57 34.87
C GLN A 938 -13.58 -7.32 35.74
N LEU A 939 -14.44 -7.03 36.72
CA LEU A 939 -14.22 -5.92 37.67
C LEU A 939 -13.02 -6.18 38.59
N VAL A 940 -12.88 -7.41 39.08
CA VAL A 940 -11.73 -7.84 39.90
C VAL A 940 -10.43 -7.75 39.10
N LEU A 941 -10.43 -8.22 37.86
CA LEU A 941 -9.27 -8.14 36.96
C LEU A 941 -8.91 -6.68 36.66
N LYS A 942 -9.90 -5.84 36.36
CA LYS A 942 -9.72 -4.39 36.17
C LYS A 942 -9.11 -3.73 37.40
N ALA A 943 -9.65 -4.01 38.59
CA ALA A 943 -9.14 -3.48 39.85
C ALA A 943 -7.69 -3.93 40.12
N PHE A 944 -7.36 -5.19 39.80
CA PHE A 944 -5.99 -5.68 39.94
C PHE A 944 -5.03 -4.98 38.99
N ARG A 945 -5.42 -4.79 37.72
CA ARG A 945 -4.64 -4.07 36.71
C ARG A 945 -4.41 -2.61 37.14
N TYR A 946 -5.41 -1.94 37.71
CA TYR A 946 -5.30 -0.57 38.25
C TYR A 946 -4.38 -0.52 39.47
N ALA A 947 -4.51 -1.47 40.40
CA ALA A 947 -3.62 -1.57 41.57
C ALA A 947 -2.16 -1.81 41.15
N PHE A 948 -1.94 -2.64 40.12
CA PHE A 948 -0.61 -2.86 39.56
C PHE A 948 -0.04 -1.58 38.92
N LYS A 949 -0.85 -0.85 38.13
CA LYS A 949 -0.42 0.43 37.56
C LYS A 949 -0.10 1.45 38.64
N LEU A 950 -0.89 1.51 39.71
CA LEU A 950 -0.63 2.38 40.85
C LEU A 950 0.68 2.02 41.56
N MET A 951 0.97 0.74 41.76
CA MET A 951 2.26 0.28 42.28
C MET A 951 3.42 0.74 41.37
N PHE A 952 3.27 0.60 40.06
CA PHE A 952 4.25 1.06 39.07
C PHE A 952 4.48 2.58 39.14
N ASP A 953 3.39 3.36 39.24
CA ASP A 953 3.47 4.82 39.34
C ASP A 953 4.05 5.27 40.68
N LYS A 954 3.70 4.64 41.79
CA LYS A 954 4.29 4.93 43.11
C LYS A 954 5.80 4.69 43.13
N ALA A 955 6.24 3.61 42.49
CA ALA A 955 7.65 3.30 42.37
C ALA A 955 8.41 4.32 41.48
N SER A 956 7.72 4.95 40.52
CA SER A 956 8.33 5.84 39.53
C SER A 956 8.25 7.33 39.91
N LEU A 957 7.12 7.76 40.49
CA LEU A 957 6.76 9.16 40.77
C LEU A 957 6.83 9.50 42.27
N GLY A 958 6.82 8.50 43.16
CA GLY A 958 6.80 8.66 44.61
C GLY A 958 5.51 8.14 45.26
N PRO A 959 5.47 8.01 46.60
CA PRO A 959 4.30 7.50 47.30
C PRO A 959 3.12 8.48 47.20
N VAL A 960 1.90 7.95 47.27
CA VAL A 960 0.67 8.75 47.34
C VAL A 960 0.48 9.26 48.77
N GLU A 961 0.32 10.57 48.93
CA GLU A 961 0.26 11.24 50.24
C GLU A 961 -1.15 11.21 50.84
N ASP A 962 -2.20 11.43 50.02
CA ASP A 962 -3.58 11.63 50.48
C ASP A 962 -4.65 10.82 49.72
N PHE A 963 -5.85 10.69 50.31
CA PHE A 963 -7.01 10.06 49.66
C PHE A 963 -7.47 10.80 48.39
N GLU A 964 -7.32 12.13 48.36
CA GLU A 964 -7.67 12.92 47.18
C GLU A 964 -6.75 12.63 46.01
N GLU A 965 -5.44 12.51 46.26
CA GLU A 965 -4.47 12.13 45.25
C GLU A 965 -4.74 10.71 44.72
N LEU A 966 -5.06 9.75 45.60
CA LEU A 966 -5.45 8.39 45.19
C LEU A 966 -6.69 8.38 44.29
N ALA A 967 -7.73 9.15 44.64
CA ALA A 967 -8.94 9.24 43.82
C ALA A 967 -8.64 9.85 42.44
N ASN A 968 -7.80 10.90 42.39
CA ASN A 968 -7.40 11.53 41.13
C ASN A 968 -6.68 10.55 40.20
N TYR A 969 -5.75 9.72 40.72
CA TYR A 969 -5.11 8.66 39.92
C TYR A 969 -6.12 7.66 39.35
N LEU A 970 -7.09 7.21 40.14
CA LEU A 970 -8.09 6.24 39.69
C LEU A 970 -9.07 6.83 38.67
N GLU A 971 -9.45 8.10 38.83
CA GLU A 971 -10.26 8.84 37.85
C GLU A 971 -9.50 9.02 36.52
N GLU A 972 -8.20 9.34 36.58
CA GLU A 972 -7.33 9.41 35.42
C GLU A 972 -7.24 8.04 34.72
N TYR A 973 -7.06 6.95 35.47
CA TYR A 973 -6.98 5.60 34.91
C TYR A 973 -8.27 5.17 34.20
N GLU A 974 -9.43 5.59 34.70
CA GLU A 974 -10.73 5.32 34.06
C GLU A 974 -10.87 6.11 32.76
N LYS A 975 -10.56 7.41 32.80
CA LYS A 975 -10.82 8.34 31.70
C LYS A 975 -9.77 8.28 30.60
N ASP A 976 -8.49 8.36 30.96
CA ASP A 976 -7.39 8.64 30.03
C ASP A 976 -6.50 7.42 29.75
N TRP A 977 -6.56 6.36 30.56
CA TRP A 977 -5.74 5.14 30.38
C TRP A 977 -6.51 3.89 29.94
N TYR A 978 -5.96 3.11 29.01
CA TYR A 978 -6.33 1.70 28.85
C TYR A 978 -5.28 0.82 29.51
N ILE A 979 -5.67 -0.01 30.47
CA ILE A 979 -4.76 -0.87 31.22
C ILE A 979 -5.20 -2.33 31.00
N GLY A 980 -4.37 -3.09 30.28
CA GLY A 980 -4.70 -4.46 29.88
C GLY A 980 -3.59 -5.11 29.08
N LEU A 981 -3.89 -6.24 28.43
CA LEU A 981 -2.91 -6.96 27.63
C LEU A 981 -2.87 -6.40 26.20
N VAL A 982 -1.70 -6.44 25.56
CA VAL A 982 -1.56 -6.07 24.13
C VAL A 982 -2.40 -6.99 23.22
N SER A 983 -2.63 -8.24 23.64
CA SER A 983 -3.48 -9.21 22.93
C SER A 983 -4.98 -8.93 23.07
N ASP A 984 -5.40 -8.11 24.04
CA ASP A 984 -6.81 -7.82 24.30
C ASP A 984 -7.44 -7.08 23.10
N ILE A 985 -8.67 -7.44 22.73
CA ILE A 985 -9.44 -6.70 21.71
C ILE A 985 -9.65 -5.24 22.17
N GLY A 986 -9.82 -5.02 23.47
CA GLY A 986 -9.95 -3.69 24.07
C GLY A 986 -8.71 -2.81 23.84
N TRP A 987 -7.51 -3.38 23.77
CA TRP A 987 -6.28 -2.65 23.45
C TRP A 987 -6.36 -2.10 22.03
N LYS A 988 -6.74 -2.95 21.07
CA LYS A 988 -6.87 -2.56 19.67
C LYS A 988 -7.91 -1.45 19.50
N LEU A 989 -9.05 -1.57 20.16
CA LEU A 989 -10.10 -0.54 20.15
C LEU A 989 -9.62 0.77 20.80
N ALA A 990 -8.90 0.72 21.91
CA ALA A 990 -8.37 1.90 22.58
C ALA A 990 -7.35 2.67 21.72
N VAL A 991 -6.50 1.95 20.97
CA VAL A 991 -5.57 2.55 20.01
C VAL A 991 -6.33 3.24 18.88
N LEU A 992 -7.34 2.59 18.29
CA LEU A 992 -8.14 3.17 17.20
C LEU A 992 -9.01 4.35 17.66
N GLN A 993 -9.44 4.34 18.93
CA GLN A 993 -10.15 5.45 19.58
C GLN A 993 -9.22 6.59 20.05
N GLU A 994 -7.91 6.48 19.79
CA GLU A 994 -6.92 7.49 20.17
C GLU A 994 -6.93 7.83 21.68
N LYS A 995 -7.08 6.80 22.54
CA LYS A 995 -7.00 6.98 24.00
C LYS A 995 -5.62 7.55 24.40
N PRO A 996 -5.52 8.57 25.27
CA PRO A 996 -4.26 9.27 25.53
C PRO A 996 -3.12 8.37 25.96
N TYR A 997 -3.39 7.40 26.84
CA TYR A 997 -2.38 6.51 27.40
C TYR A 997 -2.82 5.05 27.39
N LEU A 998 -1.87 4.14 27.19
CA LEU A 998 -2.08 2.70 27.34
C LEU A 998 -0.94 2.08 28.14
N PHE A 999 -1.26 1.09 28.96
CA PHE A 999 -0.28 0.34 29.76
C PHE A 999 -0.53 -1.16 29.69
N SER A 1000 0.52 -1.92 29.38
CA SER A 1000 0.53 -3.39 29.44
C SER A 1000 1.74 -3.88 30.20
N LEU A 1001 1.54 -4.91 31.00
CA LEU A 1001 2.61 -5.72 31.58
C LEU A 1001 2.98 -6.85 30.60
N GLY A 1002 4.27 -7.09 30.40
CA GLY A 1002 4.82 -8.18 29.60
C GLY A 1002 5.88 -8.96 30.35
N HIS A 1003 6.15 -10.19 29.91
CA HIS A 1003 7.18 -11.06 30.46
C HIS A 1003 7.96 -11.69 29.32
N ASP A 1004 9.29 -11.53 29.34
CA ASP A 1004 10.21 -12.23 28.44
C ASP A 1004 10.72 -13.50 29.14
N PRO A 1005 10.23 -14.71 28.77
CA PRO A 1005 10.63 -15.96 29.41
C PRO A 1005 12.09 -16.31 29.15
N THR A 1006 12.68 -15.79 28.07
CA THR A 1006 14.05 -16.12 27.66
C THR A 1006 15.09 -15.38 28.50
N MET A 1007 14.80 -14.12 28.82
CA MET A 1007 15.62 -13.27 29.69
C MET A 1007 15.17 -13.35 31.15
N GLY A 1008 13.98 -13.89 31.43
CA GLY A 1008 13.37 -13.92 32.75
C GLY A 1008 13.01 -12.53 33.29
N THR A 1009 12.75 -11.57 32.40
CA THR A 1009 12.52 -10.16 32.77
C THR A 1009 11.07 -9.74 32.53
N TYR A 1010 10.52 -8.96 33.47
CA TYR A 1010 9.22 -8.33 33.34
C TYR A 1010 9.38 -6.93 32.75
N THR A 1011 8.49 -6.55 31.85
CA THR A 1011 8.52 -5.25 31.17
C THR A 1011 7.18 -4.54 31.28
N GLY A 1012 7.21 -3.23 31.48
CA GLY A 1012 6.05 -2.35 31.39
C GLY A 1012 6.09 -1.60 30.07
N ARG A 1013 5.08 -1.80 29.22
CA ARG A 1013 4.91 -1.07 27.96
C ARG A 1013 3.93 0.07 28.17
N VAL A 1014 4.39 1.31 28.01
CA VAL A 1014 3.58 2.54 28.08
C VAL A 1014 3.49 3.13 26.68
N LEU A 1015 2.27 3.31 26.17
CA LEU A 1015 2.01 4.10 24.98
C LEU A 1015 1.45 5.46 25.37
N SER A 1016 2.00 6.53 24.80
CA SER A 1016 1.49 7.90 24.99
C SER A 1016 1.20 8.56 23.65
N LEU A 1017 -0.01 9.06 23.49
CA LEU A 1017 -0.45 9.73 22.26
C LEU A 1017 -0.01 11.18 22.26
N GLN A 1018 0.90 11.54 21.36
CA GLN A 1018 1.44 12.89 21.27
C GLN A 1018 1.60 13.33 19.81
N GLU A 1019 1.78 14.64 19.58
CA GLU A 1019 2.15 15.14 18.27
C GLU A 1019 3.67 15.11 18.15
N LEU A 1020 4.18 14.22 17.30
CA LEU A 1020 5.61 13.95 17.13
C LEU A 1020 6.02 14.16 15.67
N LEU A 1021 7.31 14.45 15.44
CA LEU A 1021 7.83 14.67 14.09
C LEU A 1021 8.23 13.34 13.46
N VAL A 1022 7.60 13.04 12.33
CA VAL A 1022 7.94 11.90 11.47
C VAL A 1022 8.89 12.41 10.39
N GLN A 1023 10.06 11.79 10.29
CA GLN A 1023 11.06 12.15 9.29
C GLN A 1023 10.70 11.47 7.95
N VAL A 1024 10.75 12.22 6.85
CA VAL A 1024 10.32 11.76 5.52
C VAL A 1024 11.44 11.94 4.50
N GLY A 1025 11.72 10.89 3.74
CA GLY A 1025 12.58 10.94 2.57
C GLY A 1025 11.91 10.36 1.32
N LYS A 1026 12.26 10.88 0.16
CA LYS A 1026 11.84 10.38 -1.16
C LYS A 1026 12.82 9.32 -1.65
N LEU A 1027 12.31 8.24 -2.21
CA LEU A 1027 13.11 7.15 -2.76
C LEU A 1027 13.22 7.27 -4.28
N ASN A 1028 14.34 6.81 -4.84
CA ASN A 1028 14.45 6.63 -6.30
C ASN A 1028 13.49 5.53 -6.76
N ALA A 1029 12.44 5.94 -7.47
CA ALA A 1029 11.39 5.06 -7.98
C ALA A 1029 11.92 3.93 -8.88
N GLU A 1030 12.99 4.17 -9.63
CA GLU A 1030 13.57 3.13 -10.49
C GLU A 1030 14.25 2.03 -9.69
N GLY A 1031 14.94 2.38 -8.60
CA GLY A 1031 15.56 1.38 -7.73
C GLY A 1031 14.53 0.44 -7.12
N ILE A 1032 13.36 0.97 -6.76
CA ILE A 1032 12.22 0.19 -6.25
C ILE A 1032 11.65 -0.70 -7.35
N ARG A 1033 11.30 -0.11 -8.50
CA ARG A 1033 10.74 -0.88 -9.63
C ARG A 1033 11.69 -1.98 -10.09
N GLY A 1034 12.99 -1.71 -10.13
CA GLY A 1034 14.04 -2.66 -10.47
C GLY A 1034 14.18 -3.79 -9.46
N GLN A 1035 14.15 -3.50 -8.16
CA GLN A 1035 14.18 -4.53 -7.11
C GLN A 1035 12.91 -5.38 -7.08
N TRP A 1036 11.72 -4.78 -7.21
CA TRP A 1036 10.47 -5.53 -7.32
C TRP A 1036 10.42 -6.39 -8.59
N ALA A 1037 10.99 -5.91 -9.70
CA ALA A 1037 11.16 -6.71 -10.90
C ALA A 1037 12.12 -7.89 -10.68
N ASN A 1038 13.25 -7.65 -10.00
CA ASN A 1038 14.19 -8.71 -9.64
C ASN A 1038 13.56 -9.76 -8.72
N LEU A 1039 12.80 -9.33 -7.70
CA LEU A 1039 12.05 -10.20 -6.79
C LEU A 1039 11.05 -11.09 -7.54
N SER A 1040 10.27 -10.49 -8.45
CA SER A 1040 9.33 -11.24 -9.30
C SER A 1040 10.07 -12.23 -10.20
N TRP A 1041 11.24 -11.85 -10.71
CA TRP A 1041 12.03 -12.68 -11.61
C TRP A 1041 12.69 -13.86 -10.89
N GLU A 1042 13.27 -13.63 -9.72
CA GLU A 1042 13.89 -14.67 -8.90
C GLU A 1042 12.88 -15.75 -8.48
N LEU A 1043 11.67 -15.34 -8.10
CA LEU A 1043 10.62 -16.30 -7.74
C LEU A 1043 10.07 -17.05 -8.97
N LEU A 1044 9.65 -16.32 -10.01
CA LEU A 1044 8.89 -16.91 -11.11
C LEU A 1044 9.75 -17.62 -12.17
N TYR A 1045 10.97 -17.12 -12.43
CA TYR A 1045 11.82 -17.61 -13.50
C TYR A 1045 13.05 -18.38 -13.00
N ALA A 1046 13.60 -17.98 -11.86
CA ALA A 1046 14.69 -18.73 -11.25
C ALA A 1046 14.20 -19.80 -10.25
N THR A 1047 12.88 -19.90 -10.02
CA THR A 1047 12.23 -20.86 -9.11
C THR A 1047 12.96 -20.96 -7.77
N ASN A 1048 13.32 -19.80 -7.23
CA ASN A 1048 14.04 -19.72 -5.98
C ASN A 1048 13.04 -19.78 -4.81
N ASP A 1049 12.89 -20.98 -4.25
CA ASP A 1049 11.97 -21.28 -3.14
C ASP A 1049 12.59 -21.02 -1.75
N ASP A 1050 13.82 -20.49 -1.70
CA ASP A 1050 14.50 -20.10 -0.46
C ASP A 1050 13.95 -18.75 0.03
N GLU A 1051 13.07 -18.80 1.03
CA GLU A 1051 12.45 -17.62 1.66
C GLU A 1051 13.46 -16.77 2.45
N GLU A 1052 14.48 -17.38 3.07
CA GLU A 1052 15.51 -16.67 3.84
C GLU A 1052 16.43 -15.83 2.94
N ARG A 1053 16.64 -16.27 1.69
CA ARG A 1053 17.50 -15.56 0.74
C ARG A 1053 17.07 -14.12 0.50
N TYR A 1054 15.78 -13.81 0.61
CA TYR A 1054 15.27 -12.45 0.43
C TYR A 1054 15.55 -11.54 1.62
N SER A 1055 15.69 -12.08 2.83
CA SER A 1055 15.93 -11.32 4.07
C SER A 1055 17.43 -11.19 4.43
N ILE A 1056 18.32 -12.02 3.86
CA ILE A 1056 19.76 -12.05 4.20
C ILE A 1056 20.63 -11.12 3.30
N GLN A 1057 20.16 -10.71 2.13
CA GLN A 1057 20.93 -9.90 1.17
C GLN A 1057 20.81 -8.38 1.42
N ALA A 1058 21.13 -7.92 2.63
CA ALA A 1058 21.07 -6.50 2.97
C ALA A 1058 21.91 -5.64 2.02
N HIS A 1059 21.30 -4.57 1.51
CA HIS A 1059 21.98 -3.56 0.72
C HIS A 1059 21.67 -2.16 1.27
N PRO A 1060 22.43 -1.68 2.28
CA PRO A 1060 22.10 -0.45 3.02
C PRO A 1060 21.88 0.80 2.17
N VAL A 1061 22.62 0.95 1.05
CA VAL A 1061 22.49 2.11 0.13
C VAL A 1061 21.26 2.01 -0.79
N LEU A 1062 20.68 0.81 -0.95
CA LEU A 1062 19.53 0.57 -1.83
C LEU A 1062 18.28 0.16 -1.06
N LEU A 1063 18.38 -0.01 0.27
CA LEU A 1063 17.30 -0.42 1.17
C LEU A 1063 16.54 -1.63 0.63
N ARG A 1064 17.29 -2.67 0.22
CA ARG A 1064 16.74 -3.80 -0.54
C ARG A 1064 15.69 -4.53 0.28
N ASN A 1065 16.00 -4.86 1.53
CA ASN A 1065 15.11 -5.64 2.37
C ASN A 1065 13.84 -4.86 2.71
N LEU A 1066 13.97 -3.57 3.06
CA LEU A 1066 12.80 -2.70 3.29
C LEU A 1066 11.93 -2.56 2.03
N THR A 1067 12.56 -2.48 0.86
CA THR A 1067 11.85 -2.40 -0.42
C THR A 1067 11.15 -3.71 -0.77
N VAL A 1068 11.80 -4.87 -0.56
CA VAL A 1068 11.20 -6.20 -0.75
C VAL A 1068 9.99 -6.38 0.17
N GLN A 1069 10.13 -6.02 1.44
CA GLN A 1069 9.04 -6.08 2.40
C GLN A 1069 7.84 -5.21 2.01
N SER A 1070 8.08 -4.05 1.38
CA SER A 1070 7.02 -3.16 0.91
C SER A 1070 6.24 -3.67 -0.31
N ALA A 1071 6.67 -4.76 -0.97
CA ALA A 1071 5.95 -5.37 -2.10
C ALA A 1071 4.61 -5.99 -1.65
N ASP A 1072 3.68 -6.24 -2.58
CA ASP A 1072 2.42 -6.92 -2.24
C ASP A 1072 2.66 -8.44 -2.00
N PRO A 1073 1.95 -9.08 -1.06
CA PRO A 1073 1.93 -10.53 -0.94
C PRO A 1073 1.50 -11.21 -2.26
N PRO A 1074 2.09 -12.37 -2.62
CA PRO A 1074 2.99 -13.22 -1.82
C PRO A 1074 4.48 -12.85 -1.91
N LEU A 1075 4.86 -11.82 -2.67
CA LEU A 1075 6.27 -11.47 -2.89
C LEU A 1075 6.86 -10.65 -1.74
N GLY A 1076 6.08 -9.74 -1.18
CA GLY A 1076 6.41 -8.98 0.03
C GLY A 1076 5.50 -9.34 1.20
N TYR A 1077 5.79 -8.75 2.35
CA TYR A 1077 5.09 -9.01 3.61
C TYR A 1077 4.85 -7.71 4.41
N PRO A 1078 4.16 -6.70 3.82
CA PRO A 1078 3.80 -5.50 4.55
C PRO A 1078 2.72 -5.87 5.57
N ILE A 1079 2.90 -5.45 6.81
CA ILE A 1079 1.96 -5.79 7.90
C ILE A 1079 0.70 -4.93 7.88
N TYR A 1080 0.72 -3.82 7.14
CA TYR A 1080 -0.44 -2.98 6.91
C TYR A 1080 -0.39 -2.42 5.49
N SER A 1081 -1.54 -2.33 4.82
CA SER A 1081 -1.69 -1.58 3.58
C SER A 1081 -3.05 -0.90 3.55
N SER A 1082 -3.06 0.43 3.43
CA SER A 1082 -4.29 1.20 3.33
C SER A 1082 -4.93 1.01 1.96
N ARG A 1083 -6.26 1.09 1.91
CA ARG A 1083 -6.94 1.39 0.64
C ARG A 1083 -6.42 2.72 0.06
N PRO A 1084 -6.62 3.00 -1.24
CA PRO A 1084 -6.26 4.29 -1.81
C PRO A 1084 -6.90 5.44 -1.01
N LEU A 1085 -6.07 6.27 -0.39
CA LEU A 1085 -6.49 7.41 0.43
C LEU A 1085 -6.44 8.67 -0.43
N HIS A 1086 -7.55 9.40 -0.48
CA HIS A 1086 -7.64 10.67 -1.18
C HIS A 1086 -7.07 11.81 -0.32
N VAL A 1087 -6.12 12.57 -0.88
CA VAL A 1087 -5.44 13.69 -0.23
C VAL A 1087 -5.66 14.96 -1.05
N PRO A 1088 -6.45 15.93 -0.57
CA PRO A 1088 -6.66 17.19 -1.29
C PRO A 1088 -5.40 18.09 -1.24
N LEU A 1089 -5.19 18.88 -2.29
CA LEU A 1089 -3.99 19.72 -2.49
C LEU A 1089 -4.27 21.23 -2.37
N LEU A 1090 -5.55 21.65 -2.47
CA LEU A 1090 -5.99 23.05 -2.38
C LEU A 1090 -6.22 23.51 -0.94
#